data_AF-E0VPY0-F1
#
_entry.id   AF-E0VPY0-F1
#
_cell.length_a   1.000
_cell.length_b   1.000
_cell.length_c   1.000
_cell.angle_alpha   90.00
_cell.angle_beta   90.00
_cell.angle_gamma   90.00
#
_symmetry.space_group_name_H-M   'P 1'
#
loop_
_entity.id
_entity.type
_entity.pdbx_description
1 polymer ?
#
loop_
_entity_poly.entity_id
_entity_poly.type
_entity_poly.pdbx_seq_one_letter_code
_entity_poly.pdbx_strand_id
1 'polypeptide(L)'
;MYENINGAFCFKRLNGTNEFGCTSSRSGNTGVLHIIKNQEDLSWLISDAKASPYVVLLPFDLPNFSDALLQLKDSGKVSGVILTSNRTSYSPDDSCPNRYSGLIDSHCDNKPWNSVGSSLLFVDFGFPIIYIDSDDYPKDIEFLHECFEKHNAHDMERQETRSLCAVELTSYMLAAVDSKTCIRRSTMINNLTPMRYCDPLLGLNIHLPLYPRILESSKAVNELEKPRSVILVVARLDGTSMFDNLVPGAGSPVLGIVTLLSVAHYLSKLVKGLPLQEKNIMFVFYHGETYDYIGSSRMIYDMENDAFPHRLQENVVEQSKLLKMDDVGLVVEIDEILNGEIHYHSLDPVSKFIEALKNELNGMGIKMSGSHGRLPPSSLQRFIKKDKNINGVVLGSYDSQFNNKFYHSIFDTGKNLNFTYFNKTKPDDDSIQMYLGNFSMGLAKALYTTIFDEINLSTNNNYNLPYLIDELLYCYLETPSCEIFENVTFRKLSDSKPYSVYVGVLKNSNITTLTGLTLAWLTGTVVPRNRSTCHNNDGDLVRQYFWMAGNDPDGVCVESFMNYSIAQSPAFEIENYDWTSHEYSTWTESVWQEKMSARVFIKPSKKQEIFTLSMGIFVFGISFLIIYFINAKSDILFNRQV
;
A
#
# COMPACT_ATOMS: atom_id res chain seq x y z
N MET A 1 13.53 23.61 -25.03
CA MET A 1 14.02 22.41 -25.73
C MET A 1 13.42 21.16 -25.11
N TYR A 2 13.42 21.09 -23.78
CA TYR A 2 12.72 20.07 -23.02
C TYR A 2 11.59 20.71 -22.23
N GLU A 3 10.43 20.06 -22.20
CA GLU A 3 9.33 20.35 -21.29
C GLU A 3 9.15 19.14 -20.36
N ASN A 4 9.01 19.35 -19.06
CA ASN A 4 8.83 18.25 -18.11
C ASN A 4 7.35 17.90 -17.99
N ILE A 5 7.06 16.61 -17.83
CA ILE A 5 5.72 16.10 -17.50
C ILE A 5 5.75 15.44 -16.12
N ASN A 6 4.67 15.63 -15.36
CA ASN A 6 4.54 15.08 -14.01
C ASN A 6 3.59 13.88 -14.03
N GLY A 7 3.84 12.94 -13.12
CA GLY A 7 3.01 11.75 -12.98
C GLY A 7 3.59 10.76 -11.98
N ALA A 8 2.82 9.72 -11.67
CA ALA A 8 3.23 8.64 -10.81
C ALA A 8 3.92 7.55 -11.64
N PHE A 9 5.10 7.09 -11.22
CA PHE A 9 5.89 6.13 -11.97
C PHE A 9 5.72 4.72 -11.45
N CYS A 10 5.67 3.76 -12.37
CA CYS A 10 5.74 2.35 -12.04
C CYS A 10 7.17 1.96 -11.60
N PHE A 11 7.25 1.11 -10.58
CA PHE A 11 8.51 0.70 -9.95
C PHE A 11 8.66 -0.82 -9.91
N LYS A 12 9.90 -1.28 -9.67
CA LYS A 12 10.26 -2.71 -9.69
C LYS A 12 10.19 -3.33 -8.29
N ARG A 13 9.53 -4.50 -8.23
CA ARG A 13 9.46 -5.39 -7.06
C ARG A 13 9.96 -6.77 -7.46
N LEU A 14 10.42 -7.56 -6.50
CA LEU A 14 10.91 -8.92 -6.72
C LEU A 14 10.35 -9.84 -5.65
N ASN A 15 10.22 -11.12 -5.99
CA ASN A 15 9.99 -12.20 -5.04
C ASN A 15 11.14 -13.21 -5.13
N GLY A 16 11.01 -14.36 -4.45
CA GLY A 16 12.05 -15.40 -4.40
C GLY A 16 12.46 -15.97 -5.76
N THR A 17 11.67 -15.79 -6.83
CA THR A 17 11.87 -16.42 -8.15
C THR A 17 11.84 -15.47 -9.34
N ASN A 18 11.19 -14.31 -9.22
CA ASN A 18 10.84 -13.43 -10.33
C ASN A 18 11.02 -11.95 -9.96
N GLU A 19 11.05 -11.11 -10.99
CA GLU A 19 10.92 -9.66 -10.91
C GLU A 19 9.64 -9.19 -11.61
N PHE A 20 9.10 -8.07 -11.16
CA PHE A 20 7.84 -7.51 -11.61
C PHE A 20 7.89 -5.98 -11.66
N GLY A 21 6.98 -5.39 -12.43
CA GLY A 21 6.86 -3.95 -12.58
C GLY A 21 7.73 -3.39 -13.70
N CYS A 22 8.28 -2.20 -13.48
CA CYS A 22 8.84 -1.39 -14.56
C CYS A 22 10.27 -0.91 -14.25
N THR A 23 11.07 -0.74 -15.29
CA THR A 23 12.38 -0.08 -15.21
C THR A 23 12.70 0.58 -16.55
N SER A 24 13.40 1.71 -16.52
CA SER A 24 14.06 2.25 -17.72
C SER A 24 15.46 1.67 -17.90
N SER A 25 16.11 2.03 -19.01
CA SER A 25 17.56 1.97 -19.16
C SER A 25 18.23 3.01 -18.26
N ARG A 26 19.53 2.83 -17.98
CA ARG A 26 20.29 3.71 -17.07
C ARG A 26 20.30 5.18 -17.49
N SER A 27 20.28 5.46 -18.79
CA SER A 27 20.25 6.81 -19.34
C SER A 27 18.85 7.28 -19.74
N GLY A 28 17.80 6.64 -19.22
CA GLY A 28 16.42 6.83 -19.66
C GLY A 28 16.09 6.10 -20.95
N ASN A 29 14.79 5.95 -21.20
CA ASN A 29 14.23 5.41 -22.42
C ASN A 29 13.58 6.54 -23.24
N THR A 30 14.00 6.69 -24.49
CA THR A 30 13.48 7.72 -25.40
C THR A 30 12.72 7.07 -26.53
N GLY A 31 11.53 7.59 -26.85
CA GLY A 31 10.75 7.15 -28.01
C GLY A 31 9.88 8.24 -28.62
N VAL A 32 9.50 8.05 -29.87
CA VAL A 32 8.55 8.93 -30.58
C VAL A 32 7.17 8.82 -29.93
N LEU A 33 6.55 9.95 -29.63
CA LEU A 33 5.21 9.97 -29.02
C LEU A 33 4.16 9.42 -30.01
N HIS A 34 3.35 8.46 -29.58
CA HIS A 34 2.20 7.98 -30.35
C HIS A 34 0.96 7.85 -29.46
N ILE A 35 -0.18 8.33 -29.92
CA ILE A 35 -1.43 8.32 -29.15
C ILE A 35 -2.33 7.21 -29.68
N ILE A 36 -2.76 6.30 -28.80
CA ILE A 36 -3.71 5.25 -29.13
C ILE A 36 -5.10 5.70 -28.69
N LYS A 37 -6.00 5.93 -29.64
CA LYS A 37 -7.41 6.29 -29.40
C LYS A 37 -8.32 5.07 -29.56
N ASN A 38 -7.92 4.10 -30.37
CA ASN A 38 -8.71 2.89 -30.66
C ASN A 38 -7.81 1.68 -31.00
N GLN A 39 -8.44 0.55 -31.30
CA GLN A 39 -7.74 -0.70 -31.63
C GLN A 39 -6.98 -0.64 -32.97
N GLU A 40 -7.37 0.24 -33.90
CA GLU A 40 -6.68 0.41 -35.19
C GLU A 40 -5.31 1.09 -34.98
N ASP A 41 -5.25 2.10 -34.11
CA ASP A 41 -3.98 2.78 -33.74
C ASP A 41 -3.01 1.78 -33.10
N LEU A 42 -3.51 0.93 -32.19
CA LEU A 42 -2.72 -0.14 -31.57
C LEU A 42 -2.19 -1.12 -32.63
N SER A 43 -3.07 -1.56 -33.54
CA SER A 43 -2.72 -2.50 -34.60
C SER A 43 -1.63 -1.90 -35.50
N TRP A 44 -1.80 -0.65 -35.94
CA TRP A 44 -0.82 0.07 -36.74
C TRP A 44 0.53 0.18 -36.04
N LEU A 45 0.55 0.48 -34.73
CA LEU A 45 1.79 0.57 -33.98
C LEU A 45 2.54 -0.78 -33.98
N ILE A 46 1.81 -1.88 -33.82
CA ILE A 46 2.38 -3.23 -33.77
C ILE A 46 2.85 -3.68 -35.16
N SER A 47 2.06 -3.52 -36.22
CA SER A 47 2.40 -4.02 -37.57
C SER A 47 3.25 -3.04 -38.37
N ASP A 48 2.82 -1.80 -38.50
CA ASP A 48 3.22 -0.92 -39.61
C ASP A 48 4.19 0.19 -39.21
N ALA A 49 4.31 0.48 -37.90
CA ALA A 49 5.13 1.58 -37.41
C ALA A 49 6.63 1.41 -37.73
N LYS A 50 7.24 2.50 -38.24
CA LYS A 50 8.62 2.51 -38.80
C LYS A 50 9.63 3.36 -38.02
N ALA A 51 9.17 4.26 -37.16
CA ALA A 51 10.02 5.20 -36.40
C ALA A 51 10.35 4.72 -34.98
N SER A 52 10.39 3.39 -34.77
CA SER A 52 10.72 2.75 -33.50
C SER A 52 12.06 3.28 -32.93
N PRO A 53 12.19 3.44 -31.61
CA PRO A 53 11.22 3.11 -30.55
C PRO A 53 10.13 4.18 -30.34
N TYR A 54 8.97 3.74 -29.83
CA TYR A 54 7.81 4.60 -29.50
C TYR A 54 7.58 4.72 -27.99
N VAL A 55 7.10 5.91 -27.56
CA VAL A 55 6.45 6.10 -26.25
C VAL A 55 4.96 6.31 -26.49
N VAL A 56 4.13 5.48 -25.87
CA VAL A 56 2.70 5.42 -26.17
C VAL A 56 1.89 6.15 -25.13
N LEU A 57 1.00 7.05 -25.55
CA LEU A 57 -0.08 7.59 -24.72
C LEU A 57 -1.27 6.64 -24.85
N LEU A 58 -1.57 5.92 -23.77
CA LEU A 58 -2.58 4.87 -23.71
C LEU A 58 -3.62 5.20 -22.64
N PRO A 59 -4.89 5.45 -23.01
CA PRO A 59 -5.90 5.80 -22.04
C PRO A 59 -6.47 4.53 -21.37
N PHE A 60 -6.75 4.59 -20.07
CA PHE A 60 -7.31 3.47 -19.30
C PHE A 60 -8.71 3.06 -19.76
N ASP A 61 -9.47 3.97 -20.35
CA ASP A 61 -10.81 3.69 -20.89
C ASP A 61 -10.78 2.90 -22.22
N LEU A 62 -9.59 2.61 -22.77
CA LEU A 62 -9.46 1.75 -23.95
C LEU A 62 -10.10 0.37 -23.68
N PRO A 63 -10.94 -0.14 -24.60
CA PRO A 63 -11.43 -1.50 -24.55
C PRO A 63 -10.27 -2.51 -24.51
N ASN A 64 -10.38 -3.55 -23.69
CA ASN A 64 -9.33 -4.57 -23.50
C ASN A 64 -7.95 -3.98 -23.13
N PHE A 65 -7.93 -2.87 -22.38
CA PHE A 65 -6.73 -2.19 -21.89
C PHE A 65 -5.58 -3.13 -21.46
N SER A 66 -5.86 -4.14 -20.62
CA SER A 66 -4.84 -5.06 -20.11
C SER A 66 -4.18 -5.86 -21.24
N ASP A 67 -4.97 -6.38 -22.19
CA ASP A 67 -4.44 -7.09 -23.35
C ASP A 67 -3.66 -6.16 -24.28
N ALA A 68 -4.13 -4.93 -24.46
CA ALA A 68 -3.43 -3.92 -25.24
C ALA A 68 -2.04 -3.62 -24.64
N LEU A 69 -1.95 -3.45 -23.31
CA LEU A 69 -0.68 -3.19 -22.64
C LEU A 69 0.30 -4.38 -22.78
N LEU A 70 -0.20 -5.62 -22.69
CA LEU A 70 0.60 -6.82 -22.92
C LEU A 70 1.06 -6.95 -24.39
N GLN A 71 0.19 -6.63 -25.36
CA GLN A 71 0.57 -6.60 -26.78
C GLN A 71 1.66 -5.56 -27.05
N LEU A 72 1.58 -4.38 -26.43
CA LEU A 72 2.61 -3.35 -26.52
C LEU A 72 3.95 -3.84 -25.95
N LYS A 73 3.91 -4.54 -24.80
CA LYS A 73 5.06 -5.19 -24.19
C LYS A 73 5.75 -6.17 -25.15
N ASP A 74 4.97 -7.06 -25.77
CA ASP A 74 5.53 -8.13 -26.59
C ASP A 74 5.89 -7.68 -28.03
N SER A 75 5.49 -6.47 -28.43
CA SER A 75 5.77 -5.91 -29.76
C SER A 75 7.25 -5.65 -30.04
N GLY A 76 8.07 -5.39 -29.00
CA GLY A 76 9.46 -4.93 -29.14
C GLY A 76 9.64 -3.55 -29.78
N LYS A 77 8.55 -2.81 -30.06
CA LYS A 77 8.59 -1.47 -30.68
C LYS A 77 8.42 -0.32 -29.68
N VAL A 78 8.05 -0.63 -28.44
CA VAL A 78 7.71 0.34 -27.39
C VAL A 78 8.86 0.45 -26.39
N SER A 79 9.26 1.69 -26.09
CA SER A 79 10.26 2.00 -25.06
C SER A 79 9.67 2.59 -23.79
N GLY A 80 8.36 2.85 -23.74
CA GLY A 80 7.65 3.30 -22.54
C GLY A 80 6.18 3.63 -22.81
N VAL A 81 5.40 3.73 -21.73
CA VAL A 81 3.95 3.99 -21.80
C VAL A 81 3.57 5.10 -20.82
N ILE A 82 2.71 6.01 -21.29
CA ILE A 82 2.07 7.06 -20.51
C ILE A 82 0.59 6.70 -20.43
N LEU A 83 0.08 6.48 -19.22
CA LEU A 83 -1.30 6.13 -18.94
C LEU A 83 -2.09 7.37 -18.56
N THR A 84 -3.29 7.50 -19.12
CA THR A 84 -4.20 8.63 -18.88
C THR A 84 -5.63 8.15 -18.65
N SER A 85 -6.53 9.08 -18.31
CA SER A 85 -7.97 8.87 -18.15
C SER A 85 -8.34 7.99 -16.95
N ASN A 86 -9.57 8.18 -16.46
CA ASN A 86 -10.15 7.37 -15.39
C ASN A 86 -10.97 6.20 -15.98
N ARG A 87 -11.15 5.14 -15.19
CA ARG A 87 -11.92 3.94 -15.58
C ARG A 87 -13.00 3.62 -14.55
N THR A 88 -14.04 2.92 -14.98
CA THR A 88 -15.17 2.49 -14.14
C THR A 88 -14.94 1.16 -13.42
N SER A 89 -13.97 0.36 -13.84
CA SER A 89 -13.53 -0.86 -13.14
C SER A 89 -12.12 -1.26 -13.58
N TYR A 90 -11.24 -1.53 -12.62
CA TYR A 90 -9.86 -1.94 -12.91
C TYR A 90 -9.18 -2.42 -11.63
N SER A 91 -8.64 -3.64 -11.66
CA SER A 91 -7.70 -4.13 -10.66
C SER A 91 -6.43 -4.64 -11.34
N PRO A 92 -5.24 -4.08 -11.03
CA PRO A 92 -3.98 -4.59 -11.54
C PRO A 92 -3.56 -5.89 -10.83
N ASP A 93 -4.20 -6.23 -9.71
CA ASP A 93 -3.88 -7.43 -8.93
C ASP A 93 -4.41 -8.70 -9.61
N ASP A 94 -4.03 -9.84 -9.06
CA ASP A 94 -4.49 -11.14 -9.48
C ASP A 94 -5.98 -11.33 -9.16
N SER A 95 -6.62 -12.12 -10.01
CA SER A 95 -7.95 -12.67 -9.81
C SER A 95 -8.13 -13.44 -8.48
N CYS A 96 -7.04 -13.98 -7.94
CA CYS A 96 -6.99 -14.65 -6.63
C CYS A 96 -5.78 -14.11 -5.84
N PRO A 97 -5.95 -13.03 -5.09
CA PRO A 97 -4.86 -12.44 -4.30
C PRO A 97 -4.26 -13.46 -3.32
N ASN A 98 -2.93 -13.44 -3.15
CA ASN A 98 -2.16 -14.31 -2.24
C ASN A 98 -2.38 -15.83 -2.40
N ARG A 99 -2.81 -16.30 -3.58
CA ARG A 99 -3.22 -17.71 -3.80
C ARG A 99 -2.19 -18.78 -3.40
N TYR A 100 -0.90 -18.46 -3.42
CA TYR A 100 0.18 -19.41 -3.11
C TYR A 100 0.59 -19.40 -1.63
N SER A 101 0.16 -18.40 -0.88
CA SER A 101 0.56 -18.17 0.52
C SER A 101 -0.54 -18.51 1.52
N GLY A 102 -1.77 -18.67 1.04
CA GLY A 102 -2.93 -19.09 1.81
C GLY A 102 -2.99 -20.59 2.12
N LEU A 103 -4.21 -21.07 2.39
CA LEU A 103 -4.53 -22.49 2.53
C LEU A 103 -4.58 -23.18 1.16
N ILE A 104 -4.24 -24.48 1.08
CA ILE A 104 -4.18 -25.23 -0.21
C ILE A 104 -5.55 -25.25 -0.92
N ASP A 105 -6.65 -25.38 -0.17
CA ASP A 105 -8.01 -25.37 -0.73
C ASP A 105 -8.57 -23.95 -0.98
N SER A 106 -7.78 -22.89 -0.77
CA SER A 106 -8.19 -21.51 -1.06
C SER A 106 -7.96 -21.09 -2.52
N HIS A 107 -7.45 -22.00 -3.36
CA HIS A 107 -7.24 -21.76 -4.80
C HIS A 107 -8.55 -21.41 -5.51
N CYS A 108 -8.59 -20.22 -6.11
CA CYS A 108 -9.83 -19.64 -6.64
C CYS A 108 -10.23 -20.13 -8.04
N ASP A 109 -9.83 -21.35 -8.44
CA ASP A 109 -9.75 -21.76 -9.85
C ASP A 109 -11.07 -21.66 -10.64
N ASN A 110 -12.22 -21.75 -9.97
CA ASN A 110 -13.54 -21.60 -10.60
C ASN A 110 -14.37 -20.40 -10.10
N LYS A 111 -13.91 -19.69 -9.06
CA LYS A 111 -14.62 -18.56 -8.43
C LYS A 111 -13.61 -17.53 -7.89
N PRO A 112 -13.04 -16.67 -8.76
CA PRO A 112 -12.07 -15.66 -8.35
C PRO A 112 -12.71 -14.68 -7.37
N TRP A 113 -12.02 -14.38 -6.26
CA TRP A 113 -12.45 -13.33 -5.34
C TRP A 113 -12.40 -11.96 -6.03
N ASN A 114 -11.34 -11.69 -6.79
CA ASN A 114 -11.17 -10.48 -7.57
C ASN A 114 -11.53 -10.72 -9.05
N SER A 115 -12.82 -10.72 -9.37
CA SER A 115 -13.31 -11.01 -10.74
C SER A 115 -12.75 -10.09 -11.84
N VAL A 116 -12.28 -8.89 -11.50
CA VAL A 116 -11.73 -7.89 -12.44
C VAL A 116 -10.19 -7.82 -12.41
N GLY A 117 -9.54 -8.75 -11.71
CA GLY A 117 -8.10 -8.82 -11.56
C GLY A 117 -7.41 -9.15 -12.89
N SER A 118 -6.51 -8.26 -13.31
CA SER A 118 -5.76 -8.38 -14.58
C SER A 118 -4.36 -8.97 -14.43
N SER A 119 -3.88 -9.17 -13.19
CA SER A 119 -2.53 -9.67 -12.88
C SER A 119 -1.38 -8.82 -13.43
N LEU A 120 -1.63 -7.56 -13.84
CA LEU A 120 -0.61 -6.64 -14.34
C LEU A 120 0.45 -6.26 -13.30
N LEU A 121 0.16 -6.39 -11.99
CA LEU A 121 1.17 -6.26 -10.93
C LEU A 121 2.29 -7.29 -11.04
N PHE A 122 2.00 -8.46 -11.62
CA PHE A 122 2.90 -9.61 -11.70
C PHE A 122 3.55 -9.75 -13.08
N VAL A 123 3.62 -8.66 -13.85
CA VAL A 123 4.27 -8.60 -15.16
C VAL A 123 5.56 -7.79 -15.04
N ASP A 124 6.66 -8.33 -15.58
CA ASP A 124 7.86 -7.54 -15.87
C ASP A 124 7.70 -6.87 -17.25
N PHE A 125 7.53 -5.56 -17.27
CA PHE A 125 7.27 -4.81 -18.50
C PHE A 125 8.54 -4.52 -19.31
N GLY A 126 9.72 -4.51 -18.70
CA GLY A 126 10.98 -4.17 -19.39
C GLY A 126 11.09 -2.71 -19.90
N PHE A 127 10.08 -1.87 -19.65
CA PHE A 127 10.09 -0.43 -19.94
C PHE A 127 9.37 0.38 -18.86
N PRO A 128 9.62 1.70 -18.75
CA PRO A 128 8.95 2.56 -17.81
C PRO A 128 7.48 2.81 -18.19
N ILE A 129 6.62 2.80 -17.19
CA ILE A 129 5.21 3.21 -17.29
C ILE A 129 4.99 4.36 -16.32
N ILE A 130 4.36 5.44 -16.78
CA ILE A 130 3.96 6.59 -15.97
C ILE A 130 2.44 6.77 -16.08
N TYR A 131 1.79 7.09 -14.96
CA TYR A 131 0.39 7.51 -14.94
C TYR A 131 0.29 9.02 -14.71
N ILE A 132 -0.48 9.69 -15.56
CA ILE A 132 -0.79 11.12 -15.43
C ILE A 132 -2.27 11.22 -15.11
N ASP A 133 -2.57 11.65 -13.89
CA ASP A 133 -3.95 11.91 -13.46
C ASP A 133 -4.50 13.14 -14.20
N SER A 134 -5.63 12.95 -14.89
CA SER A 134 -6.27 14.00 -15.66
C SER A 134 -6.84 15.12 -14.79
N ASP A 135 -7.18 14.83 -13.54
CA ASP A 135 -7.69 15.83 -12.60
C ASP A 135 -6.54 16.69 -12.06
N ASP A 136 -5.36 16.10 -11.85
CA ASP A 136 -4.20 16.79 -11.27
C ASP A 136 -3.33 17.53 -12.31
N TYR A 137 -3.12 16.92 -13.48
CA TYR A 137 -2.18 17.40 -14.50
C TYR A 137 -2.82 17.56 -15.89
N PRO A 138 -3.97 18.24 -16.04
CA PRO A 138 -4.65 18.37 -17.32
C PRO A 138 -3.80 19.06 -18.39
N LYS A 139 -2.95 20.02 -18.00
CA LYS A 139 -2.05 20.75 -18.91
C LYS A 139 -0.97 19.87 -19.52
N ASP A 140 -0.46 18.90 -18.76
CA ASP A 140 0.58 17.99 -19.24
C ASP A 140 0.00 17.05 -20.32
N ILE A 141 -1.25 16.61 -20.14
CA ILE A 141 -1.99 15.82 -21.14
C ILE A 141 -2.28 16.65 -22.38
N GLU A 142 -2.83 17.86 -22.23
CA GLU A 142 -3.10 18.78 -23.35
C GLU A 142 -1.83 19.05 -24.17
N PHE A 143 -0.72 19.32 -23.51
CA PHE A 143 0.57 19.53 -24.16
C PHE A 143 1.05 18.31 -24.96
N LEU A 144 0.89 17.09 -24.43
CA LEU A 144 1.23 15.87 -25.17
C LEU A 144 0.38 15.72 -26.44
N HIS A 145 -0.92 16.00 -26.35
CA HIS A 145 -1.81 16.02 -27.51
C HIS A 145 -1.40 17.07 -28.55
N GLU A 146 -1.16 18.31 -28.13
CA GLU A 146 -0.72 19.38 -29.04
C GLU A 146 0.60 19.04 -29.74
N CYS A 147 1.56 18.49 -29.00
CA CYS A 147 2.85 18.08 -29.55
C CYS A 147 2.71 16.96 -30.58
N PHE A 148 1.86 15.96 -30.29
CA PHE A 148 1.56 14.87 -31.20
C PHE A 148 0.86 15.35 -32.48
N GLU A 149 -0.19 16.15 -32.37
CA GLU A 149 -0.94 16.62 -33.54
C GLU A 149 -0.06 17.51 -34.43
N LYS A 150 0.74 18.40 -33.83
CA LYS A 150 1.65 19.29 -34.56
C LYS A 150 2.80 18.57 -35.26
N HIS A 151 3.36 17.55 -34.63
CA HIS A 151 4.62 16.95 -35.08
C HIS A 151 4.53 15.49 -35.49
N ASN A 152 3.53 14.69 -35.11
CA ASN A 152 3.56 13.23 -35.29
C ASN A 152 2.37 12.70 -36.11
N ALA A 153 1.22 13.39 -36.12
CA ALA A 153 -0.01 12.95 -36.76
C ALA A 153 0.03 12.91 -38.30
N HIS A 154 0.89 13.69 -38.95
CA HIS A 154 0.96 13.77 -40.42
C HIS A 154 2.04 12.85 -41.02
N ASP A 155 1.82 12.37 -42.24
CA ASP A 155 2.78 11.56 -43.02
C ASP A 155 3.37 10.39 -42.20
N MET A 156 2.48 9.50 -41.74
CA MET A 156 2.85 8.36 -40.89
C MET A 156 3.84 7.39 -41.59
N GLU A 157 3.80 7.31 -42.92
CA GLU A 157 4.67 6.42 -43.69
C GLU A 157 6.14 6.87 -43.69
N ARG A 158 6.40 8.19 -43.59
CA ARG A 158 7.75 8.78 -43.67
C ARG A 158 8.21 9.45 -42.38
N GLN A 159 7.63 9.06 -41.23
CA GLN A 159 7.97 9.58 -39.90
C GLN A 159 9.49 9.65 -39.64
N GLU A 160 10.26 8.64 -40.03
CA GLU A 160 11.71 8.59 -39.80
C GLU A 160 12.53 9.71 -40.46
N THR A 161 11.95 10.40 -41.46
CA THR A 161 12.65 11.42 -42.26
C THR A 161 12.51 12.84 -41.72
N ARG A 162 11.64 13.05 -40.73
CA ARG A 162 11.27 14.37 -40.22
C ARG A 162 11.55 14.49 -38.72
N SER A 163 11.45 15.73 -38.22
CA SER A 163 11.55 16.00 -36.79
C SER A 163 10.22 15.64 -36.11
N LEU A 164 10.30 14.85 -35.05
CA LEU A 164 9.14 14.29 -34.35
C LEU A 164 9.13 14.73 -32.89
N CYS A 165 7.93 14.81 -32.30
CA CYS A 165 7.77 14.91 -30.86
C CYS A 165 8.16 13.56 -30.22
N ALA A 166 9.08 13.61 -29.26
CA ALA A 166 9.58 12.45 -28.54
C ALA A 166 9.51 12.68 -27.03
N VAL A 167 9.40 11.58 -26.29
CA VAL A 167 9.39 11.58 -24.83
C VAL A 167 10.55 10.73 -24.33
N GLU A 168 11.25 11.22 -23.32
CA GLU A 168 12.20 10.46 -22.52
C GLU A 168 11.63 10.20 -21.14
N LEU A 169 11.66 8.93 -20.72
CA LEU A 169 11.22 8.44 -19.41
C LEU A 169 12.43 7.82 -18.68
N THR A 170 12.72 8.32 -17.49
CA THR A 170 13.85 7.87 -16.67
C THR A 170 13.33 7.36 -15.33
N SER A 171 13.45 6.06 -15.10
CA SER A 171 13.11 5.36 -13.85
C SER A 171 13.93 4.07 -13.74
N TYR A 172 15.26 4.20 -13.72
CA TYR A 172 16.17 3.06 -13.67
C TYR A 172 16.17 2.41 -12.28
N MET A 173 15.82 1.12 -12.24
CA MET A 173 15.76 0.31 -11.04
C MET A 173 17.04 -0.51 -10.88
N LEU A 174 17.63 -0.52 -9.68
CA LEU A 174 18.91 -1.18 -9.42
C LEU A 174 18.80 -2.71 -9.29
N ALA A 175 17.67 -3.23 -8.82
CA ALA A 175 17.47 -4.66 -8.61
C ALA A 175 17.27 -5.41 -9.92
N ALA A 176 17.66 -6.69 -9.92
CA ALA A 176 17.53 -7.58 -11.06
C ALA A 176 17.39 -9.05 -10.62
N VAL A 177 16.72 -9.84 -11.46
CA VAL A 177 16.55 -11.29 -11.38
C VAL A 177 15.52 -11.72 -10.33
N ASP A 178 15.88 -11.72 -9.06
CA ASP A 178 15.04 -12.20 -7.95
C ASP A 178 15.52 -11.61 -6.60
N SER A 179 14.69 -11.73 -5.56
CA SER A 179 15.00 -11.24 -4.21
C SER A 179 16.27 -11.87 -3.63
N LYS A 180 16.49 -13.17 -3.85
CA LYS A 180 17.66 -13.91 -3.32
C LYS A 180 18.96 -13.34 -3.87
N THR A 181 19.02 -13.17 -5.19
CA THR A 181 20.15 -12.61 -5.94
C THR A 181 20.37 -11.16 -5.55
N CYS A 182 19.28 -10.39 -5.42
CA CYS A 182 19.36 -8.99 -5.07
C CYS A 182 19.86 -8.74 -3.63
N ILE A 183 19.34 -9.46 -2.63
CA ILE A 183 19.79 -9.38 -1.23
C ILE A 183 21.24 -9.85 -1.10
N ARG A 184 21.61 -10.95 -1.77
CA ARG A 184 23.01 -11.44 -1.80
C ARG A 184 23.96 -10.39 -2.36
N ARG A 185 23.59 -9.70 -3.46
CA ARG A 185 24.41 -8.63 -4.03
C ARG A 185 24.50 -7.41 -3.12
N SER A 186 23.43 -7.09 -2.40
CA SER A 186 23.39 -5.96 -1.46
C SER A 186 24.23 -6.20 -0.21
N THR A 187 24.42 -7.47 0.20
CA THR A 187 25.22 -7.87 1.38
C THR A 187 26.69 -8.14 1.06
N MET A 188 27.03 -8.50 -0.18
CA MET A 188 28.42 -8.81 -0.60
C MET A 188 29.32 -7.58 -0.84
N ILE A 189 28.81 -6.35 -0.84
CA ILE A 189 29.59 -5.17 -1.26
C ILE A 189 30.54 -4.67 -0.17
N ASN A 190 31.82 -4.53 -0.54
CA ASN A 190 32.94 -4.04 0.26
C ASN A 190 32.73 -2.65 0.89
N ASN A 191 33.37 -2.45 2.06
CA ASN A 191 33.38 -1.24 2.91
C ASN A 191 33.75 0.10 2.24
N LEU A 192 34.17 0.13 0.97
CA LEU A 192 34.61 1.36 0.30
C LEU A 192 33.43 2.20 -0.21
N THR A 193 32.37 1.57 -0.73
CA THR A 193 31.12 2.25 -1.13
C THR A 193 29.95 1.24 -1.09
N PRO A 194 29.24 1.10 0.04
CA PRO A 194 28.10 0.19 0.11
C PRO A 194 26.99 0.68 -0.82
N MET A 195 26.62 -0.14 -1.81
CA MET A 195 25.48 0.11 -2.68
C MET A 195 24.41 -0.94 -2.39
N ARG A 196 23.21 -0.49 -2.01
CA ARG A 196 22.06 -1.37 -1.80
C ARG A 196 21.25 -1.44 -3.09
N TYR A 197 20.91 -2.66 -3.54
CA TYR A 197 20.14 -2.87 -4.77
C TYR A 197 18.64 -3.02 -4.51
N CYS A 198 18.28 -3.62 -3.38
CA CYS A 198 16.90 -3.76 -2.93
C CYS A 198 16.81 -3.78 -1.39
N ASP A 199 15.59 -3.59 -0.93
CA ASP A 199 15.18 -3.61 0.45
C ASP A 199 14.04 -4.62 0.61
N PRO A 200 14.04 -5.45 1.67
CA PRO A 200 12.85 -6.21 2.05
C PRO A 200 11.67 -5.27 2.27
N LEU A 201 10.48 -5.68 1.82
CA LEU A 201 9.26 -4.98 2.22
C LEU A 201 9.12 -5.09 3.74
N LEU A 202 8.91 -3.94 4.38
CA LEU A 202 9.03 -3.83 5.83
C LEU A 202 8.08 -2.75 6.35
N GLY A 203 7.14 -3.16 7.19
CA GLY A 203 6.19 -2.28 7.85
C GLY A 203 6.20 -2.44 9.38
N LEU A 204 5.18 -1.88 10.01
CA LEU A 204 4.90 -2.07 11.43
C LEU A 204 3.43 -2.50 11.59
N ASN A 205 3.21 -3.61 12.27
CA ASN A 205 1.89 -3.96 12.78
C ASN A 205 1.58 -3.07 13.99
N ILE A 206 0.31 -2.74 14.19
CA ILE A 206 -0.17 -2.00 15.36
C ILE A 206 -0.98 -2.97 16.20
N HIS A 207 -0.78 -2.99 17.51
CA HIS A 207 -1.60 -3.81 18.38
C HIS A 207 -1.96 -3.13 19.70
N LEU A 208 -3.14 -3.43 20.21
CA LEU A 208 -3.66 -2.92 21.47
C LEU A 208 -4.48 -4.00 22.18
N PRO A 209 -4.06 -4.51 23.34
CA PRO A 209 -4.93 -5.33 24.16
C PRO A 209 -5.97 -4.44 24.87
N LEU A 210 -7.22 -4.92 24.97
CA LEU A 210 -8.32 -4.21 25.62
C LEU A 210 -8.05 -4.02 27.12
N TYR A 211 -7.55 -5.08 27.78
CA TYR A 211 -6.99 -5.02 29.12
C TYR A 211 -5.49 -5.29 29.10
N PRO A 212 -4.69 -4.63 29.95
CA PRO A 212 -3.25 -4.84 29.98
C PRO A 212 -2.90 -6.27 30.41
N ARG A 213 -1.95 -6.89 29.70
CA ARG A 213 -1.43 -8.24 29.99
C ARG A 213 -0.10 -8.14 30.73
N ILE A 214 -0.13 -7.85 32.03
CA ILE A 214 1.08 -7.64 32.84
C ILE A 214 1.58 -8.98 33.38
N LEU A 215 2.87 -9.25 33.20
CA LEU A 215 3.54 -10.36 33.87
C LEU A 215 3.89 -9.94 35.29
N GLU A 216 3.02 -10.22 36.27
CA GLU A 216 3.36 -10.02 37.67
C GLU A 216 4.26 -11.13 38.20
N SER A 217 5.19 -10.77 39.10
CA SER A 217 5.94 -11.72 39.94
C SER A 217 5.05 -12.44 40.96
N SER A 218 3.78 -12.01 41.12
CA SER A 218 2.78 -12.58 42.02
C SER A 218 1.90 -13.60 41.28
N LYS A 219 1.69 -14.78 41.90
CA LYS A 219 1.02 -15.94 41.28
C LYS A 219 -0.46 -15.73 40.93
N ALA A 220 -1.12 -14.68 41.44
CA ALA A 220 -2.58 -14.56 41.38
C ALA A 220 -3.14 -14.18 39.99
N VAL A 221 -2.38 -13.47 39.16
CA VAL A 221 -2.81 -13.12 37.78
C VAL A 221 -2.48 -14.24 36.78
N ASN A 222 -1.45 -15.04 37.06
CA ASN A 222 -1.05 -16.17 36.21
C ASN A 222 -2.10 -17.30 36.14
N GLU A 223 -3.07 -17.33 37.05
CA GLU A 223 -4.14 -18.34 37.09
C GLU A 223 -5.39 -17.97 36.24
N LEU A 224 -5.52 -16.72 35.77
CA LEU A 224 -6.74 -16.24 35.09
C LEU A 224 -6.77 -16.53 33.59
N GLU A 225 -5.63 -16.48 32.89
CA GLU A 225 -5.60 -16.71 31.45
C GLU A 225 -5.52 -18.20 31.15
N LYS A 226 -6.68 -18.78 30.85
CA LYS A 226 -6.80 -20.12 30.31
C LYS A 226 -6.29 -20.15 28.85
N PRO A 227 -5.89 -21.33 28.34
CA PRO A 227 -5.69 -21.51 26.90
C PRO A 227 -6.92 -21.00 26.12
N ARG A 228 -6.72 -20.46 24.92
CA ARG A 228 -7.80 -19.94 24.06
C ARG A 228 -8.62 -18.78 24.67
N SER A 229 -7.99 -17.96 25.51
CA SER A 229 -8.63 -16.81 26.16
C SER A 229 -8.56 -15.51 25.36
N VAL A 230 -7.72 -15.41 24.32
CA VAL A 230 -7.52 -14.19 23.55
C VAL A 230 -8.31 -14.20 22.25
N ILE A 231 -9.07 -13.14 22.02
CA ILE A 231 -9.78 -12.85 20.78
C ILE A 231 -8.99 -11.80 20.00
N LEU A 232 -8.49 -12.15 18.82
CA LEU A 232 -7.87 -11.18 17.91
C LEU A 232 -8.96 -10.53 17.06
N VAL A 233 -9.04 -9.21 17.05
CA VAL A 233 -9.91 -8.46 16.13
C VAL A 233 -9.01 -7.68 15.20
N VAL A 234 -9.03 -8.04 13.92
CA VAL A 234 -7.94 -7.69 13.00
C VAL A 234 -8.43 -6.99 11.75
N ALA A 235 -7.63 -6.07 11.24
CA ALA A 235 -7.83 -5.41 9.97
C ALA A 235 -6.49 -5.21 9.25
N ARG A 236 -6.56 -5.11 7.92
CA ARG A 236 -5.39 -4.80 7.08
C ARG A 236 -5.02 -3.32 7.17
N LEU A 237 -3.73 -2.98 7.08
CA LEU A 237 -3.23 -1.60 7.00
C LEU A 237 -2.82 -1.18 5.60
N ASP A 238 -2.50 -2.15 4.73
CA ASP A 238 -1.89 -1.88 3.44
C ASP A 238 -2.76 -2.21 2.24
N GLY A 239 -2.46 -1.54 1.15
CA GLY A 239 -2.84 -1.94 -0.20
C GLY A 239 -1.62 -1.94 -1.12
N THR A 240 -1.88 -2.08 -2.41
CA THR A 240 -0.85 -1.94 -3.44
C THR A 240 -1.39 -1.27 -4.69
N SER A 241 -0.49 -0.85 -5.56
CA SER A 241 -0.78 -0.46 -6.94
C SER A 241 0.46 -0.68 -7.81
N MET A 242 0.39 -0.29 -9.09
CA MET A 242 1.54 -0.30 -9.99
C MET A 242 2.51 0.87 -9.73
N PHE A 243 2.05 1.96 -9.09
CA PHE A 243 2.74 3.25 -9.12
C PHE A 243 3.21 3.69 -7.73
N ASP A 244 4.42 4.23 -7.68
CA ASP A 244 5.04 4.72 -6.45
C ASP A 244 4.22 5.86 -5.83
N ASN A 245 4.06 5.81 -4.50
CA ASN A 245 3.31 6.77 -3.69
C ASN A 245 1.84 7.02 -4.11
N LEU A 246 1.25 6.16 -4.95
CA LEU A 246 -0.15 6.27 -5.36
C LEU A 246 -0.89 4.97 -5.05
N VAL A 247 -1.21 4.79 -3.77
CA VAL A 247 -2.01 3.66 -3.28
C VAL A 247 -3.08 4.23 -2.32
N PRO A 248 -4.28 4.56 -2.82
CA PRO A 248 -5.30 5.18 -1.98
C PRO A 248 -6.04 4.15 -1.09
N GLY A 249 -6.48 3.02 -1.67
CA GLY A 249 -7.02 1.89 -0.91
C GLY A 249 -8.30 2.19 -0.11
N ALA A 250 -9.23 2.95 -0.70
CA ALA A 250 -10.45 3.38 -0.02
C ALA A 250 -11.32 2.20 0.42
N GLY A 251 -11.72 1.31 -0.49
CA GLY A 251 -12.50 0.12 -0.17
C GLY A 251 -11.72 -0.92 0.64
N SER A 252 -10.45 -1.11 0.30
CA SER A 252 -9.50 -1.94 1.05
C SER A 252 -8.11 -1.28 1.00
N PRO A 253 -7.48 -0.90 2.13
CA PRO A 253 -7.82 -1.26 3.52
C PRO A 253 -8.60 -0.22 4.34
N VAL A 254 -8.79 1.02 3.86
CA VAL A 254 -9.21 2.17 4.71
C VAL A 254 -10.51 1.91 5.47
N LEU A 255 -11.54 1.33 4.83
CA LEU A 255 -12.78 0.96 5.51
C LEU A 255 -12.56 0.01 6.69
N GLY A 256 -11.68 -0.98 6.54
CA GLY A 256 -11.31 -1.90 7.63
C GLY A 256 -10.60 -1.18 8.77
N ILE A 257 -9.68 -0.27 8.43
CA ILE A 257 -8.94 0.55 9.42
C ILE A 257 -9.92 1.38 10.25
N VAL A 258 -10.78 2.16 9.59
CA VAL A 258 -11.73 3.06 10.25
C VAL A 258 -12.73 2.28 11.10
N THR A 259 -13.18 1.12 10.61
CA THR A 259 -14.07 0.24 11.37
C THR A 259 -13.40 -0.27 12.63
N LEU A 260 -12.17 -0.79 12.54
CA LEU A 260 -11.47 -1.35 13.71
C LEU A 260 -11.11 -0.27 14.74
N LEU A 261 -10.70 0.93 14.30
CA LEU A 261 -10.49 2.08 15.20
C LEU A 261 -11.79 2.44 15.94
N SER A 262 -12.92 2.44 15.24
CA SER A 262 -14.23 2.76 15.78
C SER A 262 -14.73 1.71 16.78
N VAL A 263 -14.54 0.42 16.47
CA VAL A 263 -14.83 -0.71 17.37
C VAL A 263 -13.98 -0.61 18.63
N ALA A 264 -12.67 -0.39 18.49
CA ALA A 264 -11.76 -0.25 19.62
C ALA A 264 -12.14 0.94 20.50
N HIS A 265 -12.45 2.10 19.91
CA HIS A 265 -12.92 3.28 20.62
C HIS A 265 -14.19 3.02 21.44
N TYR A 266 -15.22 2.47 20.79
CA TYR A 266 -16.51 2.23 21.42
C TYR A 266 -16.40 1.18 22.52
N LEU A 267 -15.72 0.06 22.25
CA LEU A 267 -15.58 -1.01 23.23
C LEU A 267 -14.75 -0.57 24.44
N SER A 268 -13.64 0.16 24.23
CA SER A 268 -12.80 0.68 25.32
C SER A 268 -13.59 1.59 26.27
N LYS A 269 -14.55 2.35 25.73
CA LYS A 269 -15.46 3.18 26.54
C LYS A 269 -16.49 2.37 27.30
N LEU A 270 -17.05 1.31 26.69
CA LEU A 270 -18.02 0.44 27.34
C LEU A 270 -17.42 -0.29 28.55
N VAL A 271 -16.17 -0.74 28.42
CA VAL A 271 -15.52 -1.54 29.48
C VAL A 271 -14.77 -0.69 30.51
N LYS A 272 -14.79 0.64 30.36
CA LYS A 272 -14.05 1.55 31.24
C LYS A 272 -14.53 1.42 32.69
N GLY A 273 -13.62 1.03 33.59
CA GLY A 273 -13.92 0.83 35.01
C GLY A 273 -14.51 -0.55 35.35
N LEU A 274 -14.68 -1.43 34.37
CA LEU A 274 -15.04 -2.84 34.61
C LEU A 274 -13.79 -3.67 34.94
N PRO A 275 -13.92 -4.71 35.78
CA PRO A 275 -12.80 -5.56 36.15
C PRO A 275 -12.30 -6.40 34.96
N LEU A 276 -11.02 -6.78 35.02
CA LEU A 276 -10.39 -7.75 34.11
C LEU A 276 -11.20 -9.05 34.06
N GLN A 277 -11.35 -9.58 32.85
CA GLN A 277 -12.11 -10.79 32.57
C GLN A 277 -11.16 -11.94 32.22
N GLU A 278 -11.65 -13.18 32.27
CA GLU A 278 -10.87 -14.36 31.87
C GLU A 278 -10.48 -14.32 30.39
N LYS A 279 -11.34 -13.73 29.53
CA LYS A 279 -11.07 -13.51 28.11
C LYS A 279 -10.64 -12.08 27.86
N ASN A 280 -9.72 -11.89 26.92
CA ASN A 280 -9.26 -10.57 26.51
C ASN A 280 -9.42 -10.39 24.99
N ILE A 281 -9.57 -9.15 24.55
CA ILE A 281 -9.52 -8.79 23.13
C ILE A 281 -8.20 -8.11 22.84
N MET A 282 -7.62 -8.43 21.70
CA MET A 282 -6.49 -7.71 21.15
C MET A 282 -6.85 -7.19 19.77
N PHE A 283 -6.86 -5.87 19.63
CA PHE A 283 -7.01 -5.22 18.34
C PHE A 283 -5.66 -5.24 17.63
N VAL A 284 -5.63 -5.70 16.37
CA VAL A 284 -4.40 -5.78 15.59
C VAL A 284 -4.63 -5.24 14.19
N PHE A 285 -3.75 -4.37 13.75
CA PHE A 285 -3.70 -3.91 12.38
C PHE A 285 -2.45 -4.48 11.72
N TYR A 286 -2.63 -5.36 10.74
CA TYR A 286 -1.53 -6.04 10.05
C TYR A 286 -1.04 -5.26 8.84
N HIS A 287 0.27 -5.11 8.73
CA HIS A 287 0.92 -4.41 7.64
C HIS A 287 1.64 -5.40 6.71
N GLY A 288 1.46 -5.24 5.41
CA GLY A 288 2.06 -6.06 4.37
C GLY A 288 1.26 -7.33 4.07
N GLU A 289 -0.04 -7.33 4.35
CA GLU A 289 -0.89 -8.50 4.04
C GLU A 289 -1.05 -8.69 2.53
N THR A 290 -0.95 -7.62 1.76
CA THR A 290 -1.01 -7.64 0.28
C THR A 290 0.13 -8.42 -0.35
N TYR A 291 1.24 -8.62 0.38
CA TYR A 291 2.47 -9.23 -0.14
C TYR A 291 2.75 -10.56 0.53
N ASP A 292 1.84 -11.53 0.36
CA ASP A 292 1.95 -12.86 0.96
C ASP A 292 1.95 -12.83 2.51
N TYR A 293 1.07 -12.01 3.10
CA TYR A 293 0.80 -12.01 4.54
C TYR A 293 2.02 -11.72 5.42
N ILE A 294 2.80 -10.67 5.09
CA ILE A 294 4.03 -10.31 5.81
C ILE A 294 3.75 -10.10 7.30
N GLY A 295 2.77 -9.25 7.62
CA GLY A 295 2.50 -8.80 8.97
C GLY A 295 1.98 -9.90 9.87
N SER A 296 0.95 -10.62 9.43
CA SER A 296 0.36 -11.72 10.18
C SER A 296 1.31 -12.91 10.31
N SER A 297 2.04 -13.26 9.25
CA SER A 297 3.05 -14.35 9.32
C SER A 297 4.19 -14.00 10.27
N ARG A 298 4.61 -12.73 10.32
CA ARG A 298 5.63 -12.29 11.27
C ARG A 298 5.16 -12.38 12.71
N MET A 299 3.95 -11.90 13.00
CA MET A 299 3.38 -11.98 14.35
C MET A 299 3.24 -13.43 14.82
N ILE A 300 2.75 -14.33 13.94
CA ILE A 300 2.68 -15.77 14.24
C ILE A 300 4.06 -16.36 14.52
N TYR A 301 5.07 -16.04 13.70
CA TYR A 301 6.44 -16.49 13.93
C TYR A 301 6.99 -16.00 15.28
N ASP A 302 6.72 -14.75 15.66
CA ASP A 302 7.14 -14.23 16.96
C ASP A 302 6.38 -14.89 18.13
N MET A 303 5.11 -15.27 17.97
CA MET A 303 4.36 -16.05 18.97
C MET A 303 4.91 -17.48 19.12
N GLU A 304 5.30 -18.14 18.03
CA GLU A 304 5.92 -19.47 18.04
C GLU A 304 7.31 -19.48 18.72
N ASN A 305 8.02 -18.34 18.68
CA ASN A 305 9.37 -18.18 19.19
C ASN A 305 9.45 -17.38 20.51
N ASP A 306 8.35 -17.27 21.25
CA ASP A 306 8.30 -16.56 22.55
C ASP A 306 8.84 -15.11 22.49
N ALA A 307 8.59 -14.43 21.37
CA ALA A 307 9.09 -13.09 21.07
C ALA A 307 8.00 -12.02 20.97
N PHE A 308 6.73 -12.37 21.12
CA PHE A 308 5.60 -11.44 21.04
C PHE A 308 4.91 -11.22 22.41
N PRO A 309 4.58 -9.96 22.79
CA PRO A 309 4.81 -8.71 22.05
C PRO A 309 6.29 -8.26 22.06
N HIS A 310 7.05 -8.66 23.08
CA HIS A 310 8.49 -8.48 23.17
C HIS A 310 9.10 -9.69 23.89
N ARG A 311 10.34 -10.04 23.60
CA ARG A 311 11.08 -11.05 24.38
C ARG A 311 11.20 -10.61 25.83
N LEU A 312 11.01 -11.56 26.75
CA LEU A 312 11.16 -11.29 28.18
C LEU A 312 12.57 -10.81 28.50
N GLN A 313 12.67 -9.76 29.31
CA GLN A 313 13.93 -9.15 29.71
C GLN A 313 14.14 -9.27 31.22
N GLU A 314 15.40 -9.49 31.61
CA GLU A 314 15.81 -9.45 33.01
C GLU A 314 15.89 -7.99 33.48
N ASN A 315 15.51 -7.71 34.73
CA ASN A 315 15.57 -6.39 35.37
C ASN A 315 14.63 -5.30 34.80
N VAL A 316 13.47 -5.70 34.28
CA VAL A 316 12.38 -4.78 33.88
C VAL A 316 11.32 -4.71 34.98
N VAL A 317 10.78 -3.51 35.25
CA VAL A 317 9.82 -3.27 36.33
C VAL A 317 8.48 -3.95 36.02
N GLU A 318 7.93 -3.66 34.84
CA GLU A 318 6.71 -4.29 34.32
C GLU A 318 6.93 -4.67 32.86
N GLN A 319 6.62 -5.92 32.51
CA GLN A 319 6.71 -6.41 31.15
C GLN A 319 5.45 -7.19 30.78
N SER A 320 5.14 -7.22 29.48
CA SER A 320 3.94 -7.89 29.01
C SER A 320 4.10 -9.40 29.11
N LYS A 321 3.03 -10.09 29.51
CA LYS A 321 2.96 -11.54 29.36
C LYS A 321 3.04 -11.90 27.88
N LEU A 322 3.85 -12.91 27.56
CA LEU A 322 3.95 -13.43 26.20
C LEU A 322 2.59 -13.88 25.69
N LEU A 323 2.30 -13.61 24.42
CA LEU A 323 1.15 -14.20 23.73
C LEU A 323 1.65 -15.36 22.89
N LYS A 324 1.16 -16.56 23.18
CA LYS A 324 1.48 -17.76 22.42
C LYS A 324 0.32 -18.10 21.48
N MET A 325 0.60 -18.90 20.46
CA MET A 325 -0.45 -19.38 19.54
C MET A 325 -1.58 -20.11 20.27
N ASP A 326 -1.27 -20.86 21.33
CA ASP A 326 -2.25 -21.58 22.15
C ASP A 326 -3.18 -20.68 22.96
N ASP A 327 -2.81 -19.40 23.16
CA ASP A 327 -3.65 -18.42 23.86
C ASP A 327 -4.77 -17.89 22.94
N VAL A 328 -4.60 -17.99 21.62
CA VAL A 328 -5.53 -17.45 20.62
C VAL A 328 -6.73 -18.39 20.44
N GLY A 329 -7.90 -17.92 20.87
CA GLY A 329 -9.16 -18.68 20.84
C GLY A 329 -10.07 -18.36 19.65
N LEU A 330 -10.09 -17.09 19.22
CA LEU A 330 -10.94 -16.61 18.13
C LEU A 330 -10.21 -15.50 17.36
N VAL A 331 -10.27 -15.54 16.03
CA VAL A 331 -9.79 -14.46 15.16
C VAL A 331 -10.96 -13.89 14.35
N VAL A 332 -11.24 -12.61 14.52
CA VAL A 332 -12.29 -11.86 13.81
C VAL A 332 -11.62 -10.87 12.88
N GLU A 333 -11.66 -11.12 11.58
CA GLU A 333 -11.06 -10.24 10.58
C GLU A 333 -12.12 -9.38 9.88
N ILE A 334 -11.84 -8.09 9.76
CA ILE A 334 -12.70 -7.11 9.10
C ILE A 334 -12.09 -6.81 7.72
N ASP A 335 -12.86 -7.05 6.66
CA ASP A 335 -12.42 -6.83 5.29
C ASP A 335 -13.54 -6.25 4.42
N GLU A 336 -13.30 -5.11 3.76
CA GLU A 336 -14.24 -4.43 2.85
C GLU A 336 -15.68 -4.29 3.36
N ILE A 337 -15.91 -3.43 4.35
CA ILE A 337 -17.25 -3.14 4.89
C ILE A 337 -17.93 -2.02 4.09
N LEU A 338 -18.64 -2.41 3.03
CA LEU A 338 -19.45 -1.53 2.19
C LEU A 338 -20.94 -1.59 2.59
N ASN A 339 -21.71 -0.56 2.19
CA ASN A 339 -23.16 -0.52 2.36
C ASN A 339 -23.83 -1.77 1.75
N GLY A 340 -24.58 -2.51 2.56
CA GLY A 340 -25.32 -3.69 2.09
C GLY A 340 -25.45 -4.79 3.12
N GLU A 341 -25.46 -6.03 2.63
CA GLU A 341 -25.45 -7.25 3.45
C GLU A 341 -24.02 -7.61 3.84
N ILE A 342 -23.82 -7.97 5.11
CA ILE A 342 -22.56 -8.50 5.60
C ILE A 342 -22.56 -10.02 5.46
N HIS A 343 -21.48 -10.54 4.91
CA HIS A 343 -21.23 -11.96 4.84
C HIS A 343 -20.14 -12.33 5.84
N TYR A 344 -20.37 -13.43 6.55
CA TYR A 344 -19.35 -14.06 7.38
C TYR A 344 -18.77 -15.28 6.67
N HIS A 345 -17.44 -15.38 6.66
CA HIS A 345 -16.69 -16.47 6.05
C HIS A 345 -15.95 -17.21 7.14
N SER A 346 -16.26 -18.49 7.34
CA SER A 346 -15.61 -19.34 8.33
C SER A 346 -15.52 -20.78 7.84
N LEU A 347 -14.51 -21.52 8.29
CA LEU A 347 -14.37 -22.96 8.03
C LEU A 347 -15.16 -23.80 9.05
N ASP A 348 -15.32 -23.29 10.27
CA ASP A 348 -16.00 -23.96 11.36
C ASP A 348 -17.29 -23.23 11.74
N PRO A 349 -18.30 -23.93 12.29
CA PRO A 349 -19.51 -23.29 12.80
C PRO A 349 -19.19 -22.49 14.07
N VAL A 350 -18.71 -21.25 13.93
CA VAL A 350 -18.52 -20.32 15.04
C VAL A 350 -19.89 -19.84 15.52
N SER A 351 -20.60 -20.63 16.31
CA SER A 351 -22.02 -20.38 16.59
C SER A 351 -22.25 -19.19 17.54
N LYS A 352 -21.61 -19.16 18.72
CA LYS A 352 -21.98 -18.18 19.76
C LYS A 352 -21.68 -16.72 19.39
N PHE A 353 -20.48 -16.43 18.90
CA PHE A 353 -20.10 -15.06 18.51
C PHE A 353 -20.91 -14.57 17.30
N ILE A 354 -21.08 -15.43 16.28
CA ILE A 354 -21.84 -15.06 15.07
C ILE A 354 -23.31 -14.85 15.40
N GLU A 355 -23.91 -15.67 16.27
CA GLU A 355 -25.29 -15.46 16.73
C GLU A 355 -25.45 -14.13 17.45
N ALA A 356 -24.53 -13.80 18.38
CA ALA A 356 -24.52 -12.52 19.06
C ALA A 356 -24.39 -11.35 18.06
N LEU A 357 -23.44 -11.45 17.12
CA LEU A 357 -23.21 -10.42 16.10
C LEU A 357 -24.42 -10.25 15.19
N LYS A 358 -25.00 -11.35 14.73
CA LYS A 358 -26.20 -11.34 13.88
C LYS A 358 -27.37 -10.67 14.57
N ASN A 359 -27.58 -10.93 15.87
CA ASN A 359 -28.65 -10.29 16.64
C ASN A 359 -28.43 -8.78 16.76
N GLU A 360 -27.20 -8.35 17.10
CA GLU A 360 -26.86 -6.93 17.20
C GLU A 360 -27.00 -6.20 15.86
N LEU A 361 -26.49 -6.77 14.78
CA LEU A 361 -26.57 -6.17 13.44
C LEU A 361 -28.02 -6.10 12.93
N ASN A 362 -28.83 -7.15 13.13
CA ASN A 362 -30.25 -7.12 12.78
C ASN A 362 -31.01 -6.02 13.53
N GLY A 363 -30.69 -5.80 14.81
CA GLY A 363 -31.25 -4.70 15.61
C GLY A 363 -30.91 -3.31 15.08
N MET A 364 -29.85 -3.19 14.28
CA MET A 364 -29.41 -1.95 13.62
C MET A 364 -29.78 -1.91 12.13
N GLY A 365 -30.59 -2.86 11.64
CA GLY A 365 -31.03 -2.93 10.24
C GLY A 365 -30.00 -3.49 9.26
N ILE A 366 -28.89 -4.05 9.74
CA ILE A 366 -27.85 -4.66 8.91
C ILE A 366 -28.11 -6.16 8.81
N LYS A 367 -28.29 -6.65 7.59
CA LYS A 367 -28.46 -8.09 7.34
C LYS A 367 -27.11 -8.80 7.38
N MET A 368 -27.12 -10.00 7.93
CA MET A 368 -25.93 -10.86 7.99
C MET A 368 -26.26 -12.29 7.56
N SER A 369 -25.50 -12.81 6.60
CA SER A 369 -25.60 -14.20 6.11
C SER A 369 -24.25 -14.90 6.05
N GLY A 370 -24.27 -16.23 6.03
CA GLY A 370 -23.06 -17.04 6.00
C GLY A 370 -22.68 -17.40 4.58
N SER A 371 -21.39 -17.26 4.26
CA SER A 371 -20.82 -17.84 3.04
C SER A 371 -20.28 -19.23 3.37
N HIS A 372 -20.72 -20.25 2.63
CA HIS A 372 -20.40 -21.64 2.94
C HIS A 372 -18.99 -22.03 2.44
N GLY A 373 -18.07 -22.29 3.38
CA GLY A 373 -16.96 -23.24 3.20
C GLY A 373 -15.69 -22.75 2.48
N ARG A 374 -15.52 -21.44 2.27
CA ARG A 374 -14.27 -20.87 1.74
C ARG A 374 -13.90 -19.58 2.45
N LEU A 375 -12.61 -19.39 2.71
CA LEU A 375 -12.09 -18.14 3.26
C LEU A 375 -11.58 -17.22 2.14
N PRO A 376 -11.89 -15.90 2.21
CA PRO A 376 -11.25 -14.90 1.37
C PRO A 376 -9.76 -14.74 1.71
N PRO A 377 -8.94 -14.14 0.83
CA PRO A 377 -7.55 -13.86 1.11
C PRO A 377 -7.46 -12.96 2.33
N SER A 378 -7.01 -13.53 3.45
CA SER A 378 -7.10 -12.87 4.75
C SER A 378 -6.04 -13.41 5.71
N SER A 379 -5.67 -12.59 6.69
CA SER A 379 -4.69 -12.94 7.72
C SER A 379 -5.08 -14.22 8.49
N LEU A 380 -6.38 -14.47 8.67
CA LEU A 380 -6.93 -15.67 9.30
C LEU A 380 -6.41 -16.97 8.67
N GLN A 381 -6.18 -17.00 7.35
CA GLN A 381 -5.66 -18.19 6.68
C GLN A 381 -4.29 -18.61 7.26
N ARG A 382 -3.47 -17.66 7.68
CA ARG A 382 -2.14 -17.94 8.26
C ARG A 382 -2.24 -18.56 9.65
N PHE A 383 -3.19 -18.11 10.46
CA PHE A 383 -3.47 -18.70 11.78
C PHE A 383 -3.96 -20.14 11.64
N ILE A 384 -4.96 -20.38 10.78
CA ILE A 384 -5.52 -21.72 10.56
C ILE A 384 -4.50 -22.68 9.95
N LYS A 385 -3.61 -22.19 9.08
CA LYS A 385 -2.52 -22.99 8.49
C LYS A 385 -1.58 -23.56 9.56
N LYS A 386 -1.33 -22.82 10.64
CA LYS A 386 -0.50 -23.27 11.77
C LYS A 386 -1.26 -24.08 12.79
N ASP A 387 -2.49 -23.68 13.12
CA ASP A 387 -3.35 -24.41 14.05
C ASP A 387 -4.81 -24.42 13.57
N LYS A 388 -5.26 -25.60 13.14
CA LYS A 388 -6.61 -25.85 12.64
C LYS A 388 -7.70 -25.73 13.70
N ASN A 389 -7.35 -25.69 14.98
CA ASN A 389 -8.32 -25.53 16.07
C ASN A 389 -8.64 -24.06 16.38
N ILE A 390 -7.94 -23.11 15.76
CA ILE A 390 -8.27 -21.69 15.87
C ILE A 390 -9.60 -21.45 15.15
N ASN A 391 -10.61 -21.08 15.92
CA ASN A 391 -11.86 -20.57 15.35
C ASN A 391 -11.59 -19.19 14.75
N GLY A 392 -12.20 -18.90 13.62
CA GLY A 392 -12.12 -17.56 13.07
C GLY A 392 -13.17 -17.26 12.02
N VAL A 393 -13.38 -15.97 11.80
CA VAL A 393 -14.38 -15.46 10.89
C VAL A 393 -13.84 -14.23 10.19
N VAL A 394 -14.03 -14.15 8.87
CA VAL A 394 -13.83 -12.93 8.09
C VAL A 394 -15.20 -12.31 7.84
N LEU A 395 -15.33 -11.02 8.16
CA LEU A 395 -16.54 -10.24 7.96
C LEU A 395 -16.30 -9.29 6.80
N GLY A 396 -17.12 -9.38 5.75
CA GLY A 396 -17.03 -8.49 4.61
C GLY A 396 -18.33 -8.36 3.85
N SER A 397 -18.48 -7.28 3.08
CA SER A 397 -19.69 -7.01 2.31
C SER A 397 -19.70 -7.76 0.98
N TYR A 398 -19.23 -9.02 0.94
CA TYR A 398 -19.13 -9.84 -0.26
C TYR A 398 -19.35 -11.33 0.05
N ASP A 399 -20.07 -12.06 -0.82
CA ASP A 399 -20.30 -13.51 -0.66
C ASP A 399 -19.27 -14.38 -1.38
N SER A 400 -19.08 -14.19 -2.69
CA SER A 400 -18.17 -15.04 -3.47
C SER A 400 -17.12 -14.27 -4.27
N GLN A 401 -17.39 -12.99 -4.53
CA GLN A 401 -16.51 -12.08 -5.25
C GLN A 401 -16.58 -10.71 -4.59
N PHE A 402 -15.47 -9.98 -4.59
CA PHE A 402 -15.41 -8.63 -4.06
C PHE A 402 -16.40 -7.71 -4.79
N ASN A 403 -17.09 -6.91 -3.98
CA ASN A 403 -17.93 -5.83 -4.48
C ASN A 403 -17.08 -4.65 -4.96
N ASN A 404 -15.91 -4.43 -4.35
CA ASN A 404 -14.94 -3.44 -4.80
C ASN A 404 -14.41 -3.77 -6.21
N LYS A 405 -14.72 -2.93 -7.20
CA LYS A 405 -14.24 -3.07 -8.59
C LYS A 405 -12.88 -2.43 -8.84
N PHE A 406 -12.27 -1.90 -7.79
CA PHE A 406 -10.99 -1.20 -7.82
C PHE A 406 -9.96 -1.79 -6.85
N TYR A 407 -10.10 -3.07 -6.48
CA TYR A 407 -9.17 -3.74 -5.57
C TYR A 407 -7.70 -3.49 -5.97
N HIS A 408 -6.90 -2.92 -5.05
CA HIS A 408 -5.48 -2.56 -5.27
C HIS A 408 -5.22 -1.69 -6.52
N SER A 409 -6.16 -0.81 -6.82
CA SER A 409 -6.11 0.10 -7.95
C SER A 409 -5.85 1.53 -7.50
N ILE A 410 -5.29 2.34 -8.40
CA ILE A 410 -5.15 3.78 -8.20
C ILE A 410 -6.50 4.51 -8.15
N PHE A 411 -7.57 3.86 -8.61
CA PHE A 411 -8.93 4.42 -8.63
C PHE A 411 -9.75 4.08 -7.39
N ASP A 412 -9.22 3.27 -6.46
CA ASP A 412 -9.89 2.96 -5.19
C ASP A 412 -9.82 4.13 -4.22
N THR A 413 -10.56 5.18 -4.53
CA THR A 413 -10.57 6.49 -3.86
C THR A 413 -11.91 6.73 -3.14
N GLY A 414 -12.05 7.81 -2.38
CA GLY A 414 -13.32 8.17 -1.74
C GLY A 414 -14.50 8.30 -2.72
N LYS A 415 -14.22 8.64 -3.99
CA LYS A 415 -15.22 8.68 -5.08
C LYS A 415 -15.89 7.31 -5.30
N ASN A 416 -15.15 6.20 -5.16
CA ASN A 416 -15.68 4.84 -5.29
C ASN A 416 -16.72 4.51 -4.21
N LEU A 417 -16.58 5.13 -3.04
CA LEU A 417 -17.42 4.87 -1.87
C LEU A 417 -18.67 5.78 -1.81
N ASN A 418 -18.84 6.70 -2.77
CA ASN A 418 -19.76 7.82 -2.67
C ASN A 418 -19.60 8.58 -1.33
N PHE A 419 -18.36 8.68 -0.84
CA PHE A 419 -18.08 9.39 0.40
C PHE A 419 -18.25 10.90 0.22
N THR A 420 -18.99 11.52 1.13
CA THR A 420 -19.13 12.97 1.24
C THR A 420 -18.79 13.38 2.66
N TYR A 421 -17.87 14.31 2.84
CA TYR A 421 -17.48 14.79 4.17
C TYR A 421 -18.56 15.74 4.73
N PHE A 422 -19.06 15.45 5.93
CA PHE A 422 -20.15 16.21 6.56
C PHE A 422 -19.67 17.26 7.58
N ASN A 423 -18.38 17.30 7.93
CA ASN A 423 -17.76 18.34 8.74
C ASN A 423 -18.61 18.75 9.96
N LYS A 424 -18.74 17.82 10.92
CA LYS A 424 -19.49 18.02 12.18
C LYS A 424 -21.00 18.25 12.02
N THR A 425 -21.55 18.07 10.82
CA THR A 425 -23.00 17.90 10.62
C THR A 425 -23.37 16.43 10.67
N LYS A 426 -24.65 16.12 10.87
CA LYS A 426 -25.11 14.73 10.94
C LYS A 426 -24.93 14.10 9.55
N PRO A 427 -24.21 12.97 9.40
CA PRO A 427 -24.19 12.24 8.14
C PRO A 427 -25.59 11.76 7.75
N ASP A 428 -25.84 11.65 6.44
CA ASP A 428 -27.11 11.16 5.90
C ASP A 428 -27.37 9.72 6.35
N ASP A 429 -28.65 9.35 6.54
CA ASP A 429 -29.02 8.05 7.11
C ASP A 429 -28.59 6.85 6.24
N ASP A 430 -28.42 7.05 4.93
CA ASP A 430 -27.93 6.08 3.94
C ASP A 430 -26.43 6.19 3.62
N SER A 431 -25.72 7.10 4.29
CA SER A 431 -24.28 7.30 4.11
C SER A 431 -23.44 6.12 4.60
N ILE A 432 -22.25 5.96 4.01
CA ILE A 432 -21.27 4.96 4.46
C ILE A 432 -20.87 5.18 5.92
N GLN A 433 -20.82 6.44 6.38
CA GLN A 433 -20.51 6.81 7.76
C GLN A 433 -21.52 6.22 8.75
N MET A 434 -22.82 6.36 8.46
CA MET A 434 -23.89 5.79 9.29
C MET A 434 -23.84 4.27 9.31
N TYR A 435 -23.63 3.65 8.14
CA TYR A 435 -23.52 2.20 8.03
C TYR A 435 -22.35 1.64 8.82
N LEU A 436 -21.14 2.20 8.66
CA LEU A 436 -19.95 1.80 9.42
C LEU A 436 -20.13 2.05 10.92
N GLY A 437 -20.82 3.12 11.31
CA GLY A 437 -21.12 3.42 12.71
C GLY A 437 -21.99 2.35 13.36
N ASN A 438 -23.07 1.96 12.67
CA ASN A 438 -23.95 0.88 13.10
C ASN A 438 -23.19 -0.46 13.12
N PHE A 439 -22.46 -0.80 12.07
CA PHE A 439 -21.67 -2.03 12.02
C PHE A 439 -20.64 -2.10 13.17
N SER A 440 -19.88 -1.02 13.39
CA SER A 440 -18.88 -0.93 14.45
C SER A 440 -19.50 -1.08 15.84
N MET A 441 -20.66 -0.46 16.07
CA MET A 441 -21.40 -0.58 17.33
C MET A 441 -21.89 -2.02 17.54
N GLY A 442 -22.46 -2.66 16.51
CA GLY A 442 -22.94 -4.04 16.60
C GLY A 442 -21.81 -5.03 16.85
N LEU A 443 -20.67 -4.86 16.16
CA LEU A 443 -19.48 -5.68 16.38
C LEU A 443 -18.92 -5.52 17.79
N ALA A 444 -18.81 -4.28 18.29
CA ALA A 444 -18.34 -4.04 19.65
C ALA A 444 -19.27 -4.64 20.72
N LYS A 445 -20.60 -4.58 20.54
CA LYS A 445 -21.57 -5.19 21.47
C LYS A 445 -21.52 -6.72 21.44
N ALA A 446 -21.34 -7.32 20.27
CA ALA A 446 -21.16 -8.77 20.14
C ALA A 446 -19.87 -9.24 20.82
N LEU A 447 -18.78 -8.49 20.66
CA LEU A 447 -17.51 -8.73 21.35
C LEU A 447 -17.65 -8.59 22.87
N TYR A 448 -18.35 -7.56 23.35
CA TYR A 448 -18.66 -7.39 24.77
C TYR A 448 -19.42 -8.61 25.31
N THR A 449 -20.50 -9.03 24.64
CA THR A 449 -21.31 -10.20 25.03
C THR A 449 -20.46 -11.47 25.09
N THR A 450 -19.46 -11.59 24.22
CA THR A 450 -18.56 -12.76 24.16
C THR A 450 -17.55 -12.83 25.31
N ILE A 451 -17.12 -11.67 25.82
CA ILE A 451 -16.22 -11.58 26.97
C ILE A 451 -16.98 -11.73 28.28
N PHE A 452 -18.07 -10.97 28.46
CA PHE A 452 -18.74 -10.84 29.76
C PHE A 452 -19.87 -11.87 29.97
N ASP A 453 -20.26 -12.62 28.93
CA ASP A 453 -21.41 -13.54 28.94
C ASP A 453 -22.73 -12.85 29.37
N GLU A 454 -22.80 -11.52 29.27
CA GLU A 454 -23.96 -10.68 29.60
C GLU A 454 -24.68 -10.22 28.32
N ILE A 455 -26.01 -10.34 28.31
CA ILE A 455 -26.86 -10.03 27.14
C ILE A 455 -27.39 -8.59 27.18
N ASN A 456 -27.38 -7.91 28.34
CA ASN A 456 -28.10 -6.64 28.53
C ASN A 456 -27.16 -5.47 28.84
N LEU A 457 -26.55 -4.92 27.80
CA LEU A 457 -26.01 -3.57 27.83
C LEU A 457 -27.15 -2.55 27.70
N SER A 458 -27.59 -1.95 28.81
CA SER A 458 -28.48 -0.78 28.77
C SER A 458 -27.69 0.46 28.35
N THR A 459 -27.29 0.56 27.09
CA THR A 459 -26.54 1.73 26.59
C THR A 459 -27.52 2.83 26.20
N ASN A 460 -27.88 3.69 27.15
CA ASN A 460 -28.44 5.03 26.89
C ASN A 460 -27.38 6.03 26.40
N ASN A 461 -26.12 5.60 26.26
CA ASN A 461 -25.03 6.45 25.81
C ASN A 461 -25.02 6.51 24.28
N ASN A 462 -25.58 7.61 23.77
CA ASN A 462 -25.56 8.00 22.37
C ASN A 462 -24.13 8.39 21.96
N TYR A 463 -23.24 7.40 21.80
CA TYR A 463 -21.89 7.66 21.27
C TYR A 463 -21.99 7.96 19.79
N ASN A 464 -21.49 9.12 19.40
CA ASN A 464 -21.67 9.66 18.07
C ASN A 464 -20.63 9.10 17.07
N LEU A 465 -20.59 7.76 16.96
CA LEU A 465 -19.68 7.01 16.09
C LEU A 465 -19.69 7.51 14.63
N PRO A 466 -20.85 7.84 14.01
CA PRO A 466 -20.87 8.35 12.65
C PRO A 466 -20.04 9.62 12.43
N TYR A 467 -19.95 10.50 13.43
CA TYR A 467 -19.16 11.74 13.32
C TYR A 467 -17.66 11.48 13.45
N LEU A 468 -17.28 10.53 14.32
CA LEU A 468 -15.89 10.07 14.39
C LEU A 468 -15.47 9.43 13.07
N ILE A 469 -16.34 8.59 12.50
CA ILE A 469 -16.09 7.91 11.23
C ILE A 469 -16.01 8.91 10.07
N ASP A 470 -16.87 9.93 10.04
CA ASP A 470 -16.81 11.01 9.04
C ASP A 470 -15.44 11.68 9.01
N GLU A 471 -14.94 12.09 10.19
CA GLU A 471 -13.62 12.72 10.31
C GLU A 471 -12.47 11.75 10.01
N LEU A 472 -12.57 10.49 10.47
CA LEU A 472 -11.56 9.47 10.15
C LEU A 472 -11.49 9.24 8.62
N LEU A 473 -12.62 9.03 7.95
CA LEU A 473 -12.63 8.84 6.50
C LEU A 473 -12.07 10.07 5.78
N TYR A 474 -12.37 11.29 6.22
CA TYR A 474 -11.78 12.51 5.68
C TYR A 474 -10.24 12.51 5.78
N CYS A 475 -9.69 12.13 6.94
CA CYS A 475 -8.26 12.01 7.17
C CYS A 475 -7.55 11.02 6.22
N TYR A 476 -8.17 9.87 5.96
CA TYR A 476 -7.58 8.81 5.13
C TYR A 476 -7.83 9.00 3.63
N LEU A 477 -8.96 9.57 3.23
CA LEU A 477 -9.41 9.59 1.83
C LEU A 477 -9.17 10.93 1.12
N GLU A 478 -9.16 12.04 1.85
CA GLU A 478 -9.09 13.39 1.25
C GLU A 478 -7.79 14.11 1.61
N THR A 479 -7.47 14.25 2.90
CA THR A 479 -6.25 14.94 3.33
C THR A 479 -5.81 14.52 4.72
N PRO A 480 -4.49 14.36 4.96
CA PRO A 480 -3.96 14.15 6.29
C PRO A 480 -4.02 15.42 7.17
N SER A 481 -4.25 16.62 6.61
CA SER A 481 -4.48 17.85 7.38
C SER A 481 -5.93 17.90 7.87
N CYS A 482 -6.26 16.98 8.76
CA CYS A 482 -7.57 16.81 9.37
C CYS A 482 -7.47 16.94 10.89
N GLU A 483 -8.60 17.14 11.57
CA GLU A 483 -8.63 17.42 13.01
C GLU A 483 -8.04 16.26 13.83
N ILE A 484 -8.38 15.01 13.48
CA ILE A 484 -7.89 13.85 14.24
C ILE A 484 -6.37 13.69 14.10
N PHE A 485 -5.82 13.81 12.89
CA PHE A 485 -4.38 13.66 12.70
C PHE A 485 -3.61 14.83 13.31
N GLU A 486 -4.12 16.06 13.19
CA GLU A 486 -3.52 17.23 13.84
C GLU A 486 -3.55 17.13 15.38
N ASN A 487 -4.59 16.52 15.95
CA ASN A 487 -4.66 16.30 17.40
C ASN A 487 -3.63 15.27 17.89
N VAL A 488 -3.24 14.29 17.09
CA VAL A 488 -2.29 13.25 17.53
C VAL A 488 -0.83 13.58 17.23
N THR A 489 -0.54 14.65 16.48
CA THR A 489 0.84 15.06 16.18
C THR A 489 1.05 16.57 16.21
N PHE A 490 2.18 17.01 16.76
CA PHE A 490 2.62 18.41 16.65
C PHE A 490 3.23 18.75 15.29
N ARG A 491 3.43 17.75 14.43
CA ARG A 491 3.93 17.98 13.08
C ARG A 491 2.83 18.67 12.29
N LYS A 492 3.12 19.86 11.77
CA LYS A 492 2.23 20.51 10.80
C LYS A 492 2.09 19.60 9.58
N LEU A 493 0.88 19.08 9.37
CA LEU A 493 0.51 18.33 8.18
C LEU A 493 0.09 19.36 7.13
N SER A 494 0.72 19.33 5.96
CA SER A 494 0.45 20.29 4.87
C SER A 494 0.25 19.61 3.53
N ASP A 495 0.17 18.28 3.53
CA ASP A 495 -0.01 17.49 2.33
C ASP A 495 -1.45 17.62 1.86
N SER A 496 -1.64 18.04 0.61
CA SER A 496 -2.97 18.25 0.02
C SER A 496 -3.62 16.95 -0.49
N LYS A 497 -2.92 15.82 -0.37
CA LYS A 497 -3.34 14.51 -0.85
C LYS A 497 -3.27 13.47 0.28
N PRO A 498 -4.13 12.45 0.26
CA PRO A 498 -4.09 11.39 1.25
C PRO A 498 -2.75 10.65 1.19
N TYR A 499 -2.32 10.12 2.34
CA TYR A 499 -1.11 9.30 2.39
C TYR A 499 -1.34 7.94 1.73
N SER A 500 -0.32 7.49 1.00
CA SER A 500 -0.28 6.14 0.44
C SER A 500 -0.33 5.09 1.55
N VAL A 501 -1.20 4.10 1.42
CA VAL A 501 -1.27 2.92 2.30
C VAL A 501 -0.33 1.80 1.84
N TYR A 502 0.66 2.11 1.00
CA TYR A 502 1.65 1.12 0.58
C TYR A 502 2.63 0.78 1.71
N VAL A 503 2.93 -0.51 1.88
CA VAL A 503 3.91 -0.97 2.89
C VAL A 503 5.32 -0.46 2.65
N GLY A 504 5.76 -0.45 1.39
CA GLY A 504 7.08 0.01 0.98
C GLY A 504 8.22 -0.61 1.78
N VAL A 505 9.27 0.18 1.91
CA VAL A 505 10.48 -0.12 2.68
C VAL A 505 10.49 0.76 3.93
N LEU A 506 11.12 0.32 5.02
CA LEU A 506 11.09 1.04 6.30
C LEU A 506 11.69 2.45 6.21
N LYS A 507 10.81 3.38 5.88
CA LYS A 507 10.90 4.83 6.03
C LYS A 507 9.63 5.17 6.82
N ASN A 508 9.73 5.93 7.91
CA ASN A 508 8.60 6.25 8.81
C ASN A 508 7.28 6.41 8.03
N SER A 509 6.47 5.35 7.99
CA SER A 509 5.20 5.33 7.27
C SER A 509 4.28 6.27 8.02
N ASN A 510 4.14 7.50 7.53
CA ASN A 510 3.39 8.55 8.21
C ASN A 510 1.98 8.03 8.54
N ILE A 511 1.35 7.29 7.62
CA ILE A 511 0.01 6.75 7.81
C ILE A 511 -0.03 5.71 8.93
N THR A 512 0.91 4.76 8.98
CA THR A 512 0.95 3.72 10.04
C THR A 512 1.15 4.34 11.41
N THR A 513 2.08 5.32 11.52
CA THR A 513 2.32 6.03 12.77
C THR A 513 1.08 6.84 13.19
N LEU A 514 0.44 7.54 12.27
CA LEU A 514 -0.79 8.29 12.56
C LEU A 514 -1.92 7.35 12.99
N THR A 515 -2.11 6.22 12.32
CA THR A 515 -3.11 5.21 12.70
C THR A 515 -2.89 4.70 14.12
N GLY A 516 -1.64 4.37 14.50
CA GLY A 516 -1.33 3.89 15.85
C GLY A 516 -1.53 4.99 16.90
N LEU A 517 -1.09 6.22 16.63
CA LEU A 517 -1.34 7.36 17.52
C LEU A 517 -2.84 7.69 17.64
N THR A 518 -3.61 7.59 16.56
CA THR A 518 -5.08 7.72 16.58
C THR A 518 -5.72 6.62 17.43
N LEU A 519 -5.27 5.37 17.31
CA LEU A 519 -5.74 4.29 18.18
C LEU A 519 -5.46 4.62 19.65
N ALA A 520 -4.23 5.03 19.98
CA ALA A 520 -3.85 5.42 21.34
C ALA A 520 -4.66 6.63 21.86
N TRP A 521 -4.94 7.62 21.01
CA TRP A 521 -5.78 8.77 21.34
C TRP A 521 -7.23 8.37 21.65
N LEU A 522 -7.78 7.46 20.86
CA LEU A 522 -9.18 7.04 20.97
C LEU A 522 -9.44 6.12 22.16
N THR A 523 -8.46 5.33 22.58
CA THR A 523 -8.62 4.32 23.65
C THR A 523 -7.87 4.65 24.94
N GLY A 524 -6.86 5.50 24.88
CA GLY A 524 -5.97 5.83 25.99
C GLY A 524 -6.59 6.75 27.04
N THR A 525 -5.82 7.01 28.08
CA THR A 525 -6.20 7.90 29.19
C THR A 525 -5.24 9.07 29.28
N VAL A 526 -5.78 10.29 29.36
CA VAL A 526 -4.98 11.50 29.57
C VAL A 526 -4.44 11.50 31.01
N VAL A 527 -3.12 11.67 31.14
CA VAL A 527 -2.43 11.72 32.43
C VAL A 527 -1.79 13.08 32.67
N PRO A 528 -1.73 13.56 33.93
CA PRO A 528 -1.20 14.89 34.26
C PRO A 528 0.34 14.91 34.26
N ARG A 529 0.95 14.67 33.10
CA ARG A 529 2.39 14.78 32.85
C ARG A 529 2.67 15.95 31.92
N ASN A 530 3.89 16.48 31.97
CA ASN A 530 4.36 17.51 31.06
C ASN A 530 5.24 16.91 29.95
N ARG A 531 5.54 17.67 28.89
CA ARG A 531 6.26 17.19 27.70
C ARG A 531 7.58 16.47 28.02
N SER A 532 8.36 16.99 28.97
CA SER A 532 9.66 16.40 29.32
C SER A 532 9.56 15.09 30.09
N THR A 533 8.45 14.83 30.78
CA THR A 533 8.25 13.61 31.58
C THR A 533 7.30 12.60 30.93
N CYS A 534 6.54 13.01 29.91
CA CYS A 534 5.57 12.14 29.26
C CYS A 534 6.23 10.87 28.72
N HIS A 535 7.31 11.00 27.94
CA HIS A 535 8.02 9.87 27.34
C HIS A 535 8.86 9.03 28.31
N ASN A 536 8.88 9.37 29.60
CA ASN A 536 9.58 8.56 30.58
C ASN A 536 8.70 7.40 31.03
N ASN A 537 9.07 6.19 30.62
CA ASN A 537 8.35 4.98 30.97
C ASN A 537 8.90 4.32 32.26
N ASP A 538 9.93 4.87 32.91
CA ASP A 538 10.52 4.36 34.17
C ASP A 538 10.85 2.84 34.16
N GLY A 539 11.12 2.27 32.98
CA GLY A 539 11.38 0.83 32.81
C GLY A 539 10.12 -0.05 32.71
N ASP A 540 8.95 0.53 32.48
CA ASP A 540 7.70 -0.16 32.09
C ASP A 540 7.69 -0.39 30.58
N LEU A 541 7.60 -1.66 30.17
CA LEU A 541 7.49 -2.06 28.76
C LEU A 541 6.04 -2.32 28.31
N VAL A 542 5.08 -2.28 29.24
CA VAL A 542 3.65 -2.49 28.98
C VAL A 542 2.98 -1.17 28.62
N ARG A 543 3.17 -0.14 29.46
CA ARG A 543 2.59 1.19 29.24
C ARG A 543 3.42 1.99 28.26
N GLN A 544 2.74 2.65 27.34
CA GLN A 544 3.31 3.60 26.41
C GLN A 544 2.70 4.97 26.66
N TYR A 545 3.55 5.99 26.63
CA TYR A 545 3.16 7.38 26.88
C TYR A 545 3.47 8.25 25.66
N PHE A 546 2.43 8.89 25.13
CA PHE A 546 2.50 9.68 23.91
C PHE A 546 2.17 11.14 24.23
N TRP A 547 3.11 12.03 23.93
CA TRP A 547 2.87 13.47 23.97
C TRP A 547 2.20 13.91 22.68
N MET A 548 0.91 14.23 22.74
CA MET A 548 0.07 14.58 21.60
C MET A 548 -0.35 16.05 21.68
N ALA A 549 -0.73 16.65 20.55
CA ALA A 549 -1.22 18.02 20.52
C ALA A 549 -2.52 18.15 21.32
N GLY A 550 -3.45 17.21 21.11
CA GLY A 550 -4.78 17.25 21.69
C GLY A 550 -5.51 18.55 21.36
N ASN A 551 -6.52 18.86 22.16
CA ASN A 551 -7.31 20.08 22.00
C ASN A 551 -6.71 21.29 22.75
N ASP A 552 -5.60 21.09 23.47
CA ASP A 552 -4.95 22.10 24.30
C ASP A 552 -3.70 22.64 23.59
N PRO A 553 -3.51 23.96 23.44
CA PRO A 553 -2.31 24.52 22.82
C PRO A 553 -0.98 24.06 23.45
N ASP A 554 -0.98 23.66 24.73
CA ASP A 554 0.23 23.21 25.43
C ASP A 554 0.53 21.72 25.23
N GLY A 555 -0.43 20.92 24.72
CA GLY A 555 -0.27 19.49 24.55
C GLY A 555 -0.80 18.64 25.71
N VAL A 556 -1.00 17.35 25.45
CA VAL A 556 -1.50 16.38 26.41
C VAL A 556 -0.67 15.08 26.39
N CYS A 557 -0.44 14.49 27.56
CA CYS A 557 0.18 13.18 27.67
C CYS A 557 -0.90 12.09 27.73
N VAL A 558 -0.83 11.13 26.82
CA VAL A 558 -1.77 10.02 26.72
C VAL A 558 -1.06 8.72 27.09
N GLU A 559 -1.56 8.07 28.14
CA GLU A 559 -1.19 6.71 28.51
C GLU A 559 -2.02 5.71 27.69
N SER A 560 -1.36 4.74 27.07
CA SER A 560 -1.99 3.68 26.29
C SER A 560 -1.17 2.39 26.34
N PHE A 561 -1.82 1.26 26.04
CA PHE A 561 -1.16 -0.05 25.85
C PHE A 561 -0.92 -0.37 24.37
N MET A 562 -1.19 0.59 23.48
CA MET A 562 -0.92 0.45 22.06
C MET A 562 0.59 0.37 21.82
N ASN A 563 1.02 -0.62 21.06
CA ASN A 563 2.42 -0.78 20.68
C ASN A 563 2.55 -1.24 19.22
N TYR A 564 3.76 -1.11 18.70
CA TYR A 564 4.12 -1.56 17.36
C TYR A 564 4.95 -2.83 17.43
N SER A 565 4.71 -3.74 16.48
CA SER A 565 5.59 -4.89 16.24
C SER A 565 6.08 -4.86 14.79
N ILE A 566 7.26 -5.39 14.54
CA ILE A 566 7.87 -5.37 13.21
C ILE A 566 7.04 -6.25 12.27
N ALA A 567 6.75 -5.75 11.06
CA ALA A 567 6.16 -6.53 9.98
C ALA A 567 7.22 -6.78 8.90
N GLN A 568 8.12 -7.73 9.17
CA GLN A 568 9.13 -8.22 8.24
C GLN A 568 8.96 -9.71 8.06
N SER A 569 9.04 -10.19 6.82
CA SER A 569 8.94 -11.64 6.59
C SER A 569 10.08 -12.40 7.29
N PRO A 570 9.78 -13.48 8.03
CA PRO A 570 10.80 -14.36 8.64
C PRO A 570 11.79 -14.95 7.64
N ALA A 571 11.45 -15.01 6.34
CA ALA A 571 12.35 -15.44 5.27
C ALA A 571 13.69 -14.68 5.24
N PHE A 572 13.72 -13.43 5.71
CA PHE A 572 14.93 -12.60 5.76
C PHE A 572 15.72 -12.75 7.07
N GLU A 573 15.17 -13.42 8.08
CA GLU A 573 15.82 -13.69 9.37
C GLU A 573 16.36 -15.14 9.45
N ILE A 574 15.66 -16.09 8.84
CA ILE A 574 16.03 -17.51 8.86
C ILE A 574 17.29 -17.75 8.03
N GLU A 575 18.33 -18.29 8.67
CA GLU A 575 19.56 -18.68 7.99
C GLU A 575 19.31 -19.79 6.96
N ASN A 576 19.87 -19.65 5.75
CA ASN A 576 19.72 -20.60 4.64
C ASN A 576 18.27 -20.92 4.24
N TYR A 577 17.36 -19.96 4.42
CA TYR A 577 15.97 -20.09 4.00
C TYR A 577 15.81 -20.53 2.54
N ASP A 578 14.89 -21.45 2.28
CA ASP A 578 14.49 -21.83 0.94
C ASP A 578 13.50 -20.81 0.36
N TRP A 579 14.02 -19.94 -0.51
CA TRP A 579 13.29 -18.89 -1.21
C TRP A 579 12.16 -19.41 -2.12
N THR A 580 12.11 -20.71 -2.38
CA THR A 580 11.07 -21.37 -3.19
C THR A 580 10.05 -22.17 -2.36
N SER A 581 10.17 -22.16 -1.03
CA SER A 581 9.29 -22.94 -0.15
C SER A 581 7.85 -22.41 -0.07
N HIS A 582 7.61 -21.15 -0.45
CA HIS A 582 6.33 -20.45 -0.29
C HIS A 582 5.79 -20.42 1.15
N GLU A 583 6.61 -20.73 2.16
CA GLU A 583 6.16 -20.70 3.56
C GLU A 583 6.00 -19.27 4.06
N TYR A 584 7.03 -18.46 3.87
CA TYR A 584 7.10 -17.05 4.21
C TYR A 584 7.33 -16.19 2.95
N SER A 585 6.77 -14.98 2.99
CA SER A 585 6.89 -13.95 1.96
C SER A 585 8.34 -13.62 1.63
N THR A 586 8.66 -13.37 0.36
CA THR A 586 10.04 -13.06 -0.09
C THR A 586 10.12 -11.76 -0.86
N TRP A 587 9.13 -10.87 -0.66
CA TRP A 587 9.00 -9.65 -1.42
C TRP A 587 10.08 -8.61 -1.06
N THR A 588 10.72 -8.07 -2.09
CA THR A 588 11.67 -6.96 -1.99
C THR A 588 11.31 -5.86 -2.98
N GLU A 589 11.66 -4.62 -2.63
CA GLU A 589 11.54 -3.46 -3.49
C GLU A 589 12.91 -3.06 -4.03
N SER A 590 12.98 -2.72 -5.31
CA SER A 590 14.20 -2.19 -5.90
C SER A 590 14.53 -0.81 -5.34
N VAL A 591 15.81 -0.54 -5.09
CA VAL A 591 16.30 0.83 -4.90
C VAL A 591 16.40 1.52 -6.25
N TRP A 592 16.16 2.84 -6.29
CA TRP A 592 16.48 3.72 -7.42
C TRP A 592 17.31 4.91 -6.94
N GLN A 593 18.35 5.28 -7.69
CA GLN A 593 19.28 6.36 -7.31
C GLN A 593 18.89 7.72 -7.90
N GLU A 594 18.40 7.71 -9.13
CA GLU A 594 18.03 8.92 -9.84
C GLU A 594 16.56 9.26 -9.57
N LYS A 595 16.25 10.55 -9.57
CA LYS A 595 14.85 11.01 -9.48
C LYS A 595 14.12 10.55 -10.74
N MET A 596 12.99 9.85 -10.55
CA MET A 596 12.14 9.47 -11.67
C MET A 596 11.64 10.73 -12.37
N SER A 597 11.80 10.79 -13.69
CA SER A 597 11.50 11.99 -14.47
C SER A 597 11.04 11.64 -15.87
N ALA A 598 10.25 12.54 -16.43
CA ALA A 598 9.73 12.43 -17.78
C ALA A 598 9.77 13.79 -18.45
N ARG A 599 10.25 13.82 -19.69
CA ARG A 599 10.40 15.07 -20.47
C ARG A 599 10.13 14.86 -21.94
N VAL A 600 9.57 15.88 -22.56
CA VAL A 600 9.17 15.93 -23.97
C VAL A 600 10.09 16.89 -24.72
N PHE A 601 10.46 16.51 -25.95
CA PHE A 601 11.30 17.34 -26.81
C PHE A 601 11.10 17.00 -28.29
N ILE A 602 11.67 17.82 -29.16
CA ILE A 602 11.68 17.55 -30.60
C ILE A 602 12.95 16.80 -30.97
N LYS A 603 12.77 15.58 -31.46
CA LYS A 603 13.84 14.71 -31.95
C LYS A 603 14.06 14.98 -33.45
N PRO A 604 15.28 15.36 -33.89
CA PRO A 604 15.58 15.52 -35.30
C PRO A 604 15.59 14.16 -36.03
N SER A 605 15.53 14.19 -37.36
CA SER A 605 15.66 12.95 -38.14
C SER A 605 17.09 12.40 -38.08
N LYS A 606 17.22 11.07 -38.14
CA LYS A 606 18.54 10.41 -38.14
C LYS A 606 19.43 10.90 -39.30
N LYS A 607 18.82 11.25 -40.44
CA LYS A 607 19.52 11.83 -41.59
C LYS A 607 20.11 13.20 -41.26
N GLN A 608 19.39 14.04 -40.54
CA GLN A 608 19.87 15.35 -40.10
C GLN A 608 21.01 15.23 -39.08
N GLU A 609 20.93 14.27 -38.15
CA GLU A 609 22.00 14.00 -37.18
C GLU A 609 23.30 13.56 -37.88
N ILE A 610 23.19 12.58 -38.80
CA ILE A 610 24.33 12.09 -39.58
C ILE A 610 24.93 13.20 -40.43
N PHE A 611 24.10 14.03 -41.08
CA PHE A 611 24.57 15.17 -41.87
C PHE A 611 25.32 16.18 -40.99
N THR A 612 24.78 16.53 -39.83
CA THR A 612 25.41 17.47 -38.88
C THR A 612 26.76 16.94 -38.40
N LEU A 613 26.84 15.66 -38.02
CA LEU A 613 28.10 15.03 -37.62
C LEU A 613 29.12 15.02 -38.76
N SER A 614 28.69 14.65 -39.97
CA SER A 614 29.56 14.58 -41.16
C SER A 614 30.11 15.96 -41.51
N MET A 615 29.27 17.00 -41.46
CA MET A 615 29.69 18.38 -41.70
C MET A 615 30.66 18.86 -40.62
N GLY A 616 30.44 18.51 -39.35
CA GLY A 616 31.36 18.80 -38.26
C GLY A 616 32.75 18.20 -38.46
N ILE A 617 32.81 16.91 -38.83
CA ILE A 617 34.08 16.21 -39.13
C ILE A 617 34.77 16.84 -40.34
N PHE A 618 34.01 17.21 -41.39
CA PHE A 618 34.54 17.84 -42.58
C PHE A 618 35.16 19.22 -42.29
N VAL A 619 34.43 20.09 -41.56
CA VAL A 619 34.91 21.41 -41.15
C VAL A 619 36.15 21.29 -40.25
N PHE A 620 36.16 20.32 -39.34
CA PHE A 620 37.31 20.02 -38.49
C PHE A 620 38.53 19.60 -39.34
N GLY A 621 38.37 18.69 -40.30
CA GLY A 621 39.47 18.29 -41.18
C GLY A 621 40.04 19.46 -42.00
N ILE A 622 39.16 20.29 -42.57
CA ILE A 622 39.56 21.48 -43.33
C ILE A 622 40.27 22.50 -42.44
N SER A 623 39.78 22.74 -41.23
CA SER A 623 40.40 23.72 -40.33
C SER A 623 41.82 23.30 -39.96
N PHE A 624 42.07 22.01 -39.71
CA PHE A 624 43.42 21.48 -39.48
C PHE A 624 44.33 21.68 -40.70
N LEU A 625 43.84 21.40 -41.91
CA LEU A 625 44.62 21.63 -43.13
C LEU A 625 44.96 23.11 -43.33
N ILE A 626 43.97 23.99 -43.18
CA ILE A 626 44.16 25.43 -43.32
C ILE A 626 45.16 25.94 -42.27
N ILE A 627 44.99 25.57 -41.00
CA ILE A 627 45.91 25.97 -39.92
C ILE A 627 47.32 25.43 -40.19
N TYR A 628 47.43 24.18 -40.63
CA TYR A 628 48.71 23.59 -40.99
C TYR A 628 49.41 24.38 -42.10
N PHE A 629 48.70 24.74 -43.17
CA PHE A 629 49.26 25.53 -44.26
C PHE A 629 49.59 26.98 -43.85
N ILE A 630 48.72 27.62 -43.07
CA ILE A 630 48.97 28.97 -42.54
C ILE A 630 50.22 28.97 -41.64
N ASN A 631 50.38 27.96 -40.79
CA ASN A 631 51.54 27.81 -39.93
C ASN A 631 52.80 27.48 -40.75
N ALA A 632 52.73 26.53 -41.68
CA ALA A 632 53.86 26.15 -42.55
C ALA A 632 54.32 27.29 -43.48
N LYS A 633 53.44 28.28 -43.74
CA LYS A 633 53.72 29.46 -44.56
C LYS A 633 53.66 30.76 -43.76
N SER A 634 53.74 30.70 -42.43
CA SER A 634 53.59 31.87 -41.56
C SER A 634 54.59 32.98 -41.89
N ASP A 635 55.82 32.61 -42.23
CA ASP A 635 56.90 33.56 -42.54
C ASP A 635 56.62 34.35 -43.82
N ILE A 636 55.90 33.75 -44.78
CA ILE A 636 55.51 34.41 -46.03
C ILE A 636 54.21 35.21 -45.83
N LEU A 637 53.24 34.62 -45.13
CA LEU A 637 51.90 35.19 -44.95
C LEU A 637 51.89 36.37 -43.98
N PHE A 638 52.77 36.39 -42.97
CA PHE A 638 52.82 37.40 -41.92
C PHE A 638 54.14 38.18 -41.89
N ASN A 639 54.83 38.23 -43.03
CA ASN A 639 56.14 38.84 -43.21
C ASN A 639 56.29 40.13 -42.37
N ARG A 640 57.07 40.04 -41.28
CA ARG A 640 57.43 41.22 -40.47
C ARG A 640 58.36 42.06 -41.32
N GLN A 641 57.86 43.14 -41.90
CA GLN A 641 58.72 44.25 -42.28
C GLN A 641 59.42 44.73 -41.00
N VAL A 642 60.68 44.37 -40.87
CA VAL A 642 61.61 44.97 -39.91
C VAL A 642 61.90 46.40 -40.35
#